data_AF-A0A2W1BBY7-F1
#
_entry.id   AF-A0A2W1BBY7-F1
#
_cell.length_a   1.000
_cell.length_b   1.000
_cell.length_c   1.000
_cell.angle_alpha   90.00
_cell.angle_beta   90.00
_cell.angle_gamma   90.00
#
_symmetry.space_group_name_H-M   'P 1'
#
loop_
_entity.id
_entity.type
_entity.pdbx_description
1 polymer ?
#
loop_
_entity_poly.entity_id
_entity_poly.type
_entity_poly.pdbx_seq_one_letter_code
_entity_poly.pdbx_strand_id
1 'polypeptide(L)'
;MFFFFQLNETDEGYGTYIYAFSFVFSFTENSFYSDEIVPTTMVEFYICCLFAIICYISKHFLLTPKFFAEALIRLRWICTRYPVTQKIIEETKRRNASKNAHKKVEEYYVTMWRKQKGIYRMPSIYKQELPRYLRLEIKQDLLWPIFYHSPTLRKTSLAMRRWLSDFIIISYKMPGERFFTGADSSGTLYYLKSGIVELLSTDDGTTPILSVTSGTIFGDTNFYTPNNNRKVITRCLTFCEIYYVKRSLFIRALHRYPSDRNIIMRTTHARLEHAKKLYSCKALIRGIDRNEDEGIAWIKRRWWEIHDVVQKWSKQSGKTKEQVRCDLPREESIYHCAKYIGQLVLCAPSELQTQSMFTRYSFPWILNPISNFGHAWYRIVAITVLLVLCTFPTNLVKAELPVWFVYFTFYSDTVYILDIGVSLFTAVDKLEMSTDSFATVMFERFKTFTFLLDVISTLWFEDIFSIAGTSEAMYNTLQFNRLLKCYVLFRGVYLNWDLIIKNPFVDLCRKLILTYFTIQMVCSHVILDMTNYMKLNMRYFFGEIMCIRTVKSDCHAIHPVVGVLVAWEFEWVFCEFSPENLPDMYVGMFVTFMNFVLFIFNKGNFVSYMYLKYRSAKNYQIFVSNLKKYYEHYKIHLDLLKRLDRYFICHWKYYQGADVMFSNSLEHEPTEVYWKAQGEVAQTVIGESGAFTHADPALIRELACEAKFLVLPKLTNLVMFGIPCKNVTWIVQGYVKSEHYDETGELLITYYGPGNMLAISSVFFGRVSLSTYSTYTDCEVCGESPTEVS
;
A
#
# COMPACT_ATOMS: atom_id res chain seq x y z
N MET A 1 34.68 -28.16 -10.67
CA MET A 1 34.62 -28.60 -12.09
C MET A 1 34.29 -27.39 -12.97
N PHE A 2 35.19 -26.41 -13.01
CA PHE A 2 35.20 -25.21 -13.86
C PHE A 2 36.68 -24.74 -13.87
N PHE A 3 37.55 -25.69 -14.23
CA PHE A 3 39.00 -25.52 -14.27
C PHE A 3 39.40 -25.27 -15.72
N PHE A 4 40.14 -24.18 -15.95
CA PHE A 4 41.16 -24.07 -16.99
C PHE A 4 40.79 -24.66 -18.37
N PHE A 5 39.92 -23.98 -19.10
CA PHE A 5 40.25 -23.80 -20.52
C PHE A 5 41.21 -22.62 -20.56
N GLN A 6 42.50 -22.87 -20.76
CA GLN A 6 43.35 -21.88 -21.41
C GLN A 6 42.61 -21.49 -22.68
N LEU A 7 41.99 -20.31 -22.68
CA LEU A 7 41.55 -19.65 -23.89
C LEU A 7 42.83 -19.54 -24.72
N ASN A 8 42.97 -20.38 -25.74
CA ASN A 8 44.11 -20.34 -26.63
C ASN A 8 44.10 -18.97 -27.30
N GLU A 9 44.86 -18.03 -26.76
CA GLU A 9 45.12 -16.70 -27.35
C GLU A 9 45.73 -16.82 -28.75
N THR A 10 46.17 -18.02 -29.14
CA THR A 10 46.84 -18.36 -30.40
C THR A 10 45.92 -18.90 -31.50
N ASP A 11 44.62 -19.09 -31.25
CA ASP A 11 43.69 -19.63 -32.25
C ASP A 11 43.01 -18.48 -33.01
N GLU A 12 43.52 -18.14 -34.21
CA GLU A 12 43.06 -17.01 -35.03
C GLU A 12 41.55 -17.03 -35.28
N GLY A 13 40.95 -18.22 -35.41
CA GLY A 13 39.51 -18.39 -35.62
C GLY A 13 38.64 -17.98 -34.43
N TYR A 14 39.15 -18.14 -33.20
CA TYR A 14 38.41 -17.77 -32.00
C TYR A 14 38.51 -16.27 -31.72
N GLY A 15 39.70 -15.69 -31.89
CA GLY A 15 39.89 -14.24 -31.82
C GLY A 15 38.98 -13.51 -32.82
N THR A 16 38.99 -13.92 -34.08
CA THR A 16 38.14 -13.33 -35.13
C THR A 16 36.64 -13.42 -34.83
N TYR A 17 36.17 -14.51 -34.22
CA TYR A 17 34.78 -14.61 -33.77
C TYR A 17 34.41 -13.55 -32.71
N ILE A 18 35.29 -13.31 -31.75
CA ILE A 18 35.09 -12.30 -30.70
C ILE A 18 35.12 -10.89 -31.28
N TYR A 19 36.07 -10.62 -32.20
CA TYR A 19 36.11 -9.37 -32.94
C TYR A 19 34.82 -9.11 -33.71
N ALA A 20 34.32 -10.11 -34.44
CA ALA A 20 33.05 -10.01 -35.16
C ALA A 20 31.87 -9.81 -34.22
N PHE A 21 31.83 -10.49 -33.07
CA PHE A 21 30.73 -10.34 -32.10
C PHE A 21 30.70 -8.94 -31.49
N SER A 22 31.83 -8.42 -31.02
CA SER A 22 31.91 -7.05 -30.49
C SER A 22 31.57 -6.01 -31.56
N PHE A 23 32.01 -6.24 -32.80
CA PHE A 23 31.68 -5.39 -33.94
C PHE A 23 30.18 -5.37 -34.21
N VAL A 24 29.48 -6.50 -34.18
CA VAL A 24 28.02 -6.53 -34.33
C VAL A 24 27.32 -5.89 -33.12
N PHE A 25 27.84 -6.12 -31.92
CA PHE A 25 27.24 -5.61 -30.68
C PHE A 25 27.36 -4.08 -30.57
N SER A 26 28.43 -3.47 -31.08
CA SER A 26 28.63 -2.01 -31.06
C SER A 26 27.49 -1.26 -31.78
N PHE A 27 26.89 -1.85 -32.82
CA PHE A 27 25.72 -1.29 -33.52
C PHE A 27 24.45 -1.25 -32.66
N THR A 28 24.38 -1.99 -31.55
CA THR A 28 23.21 -1.96 -30.65
C THR A 28 23.17 -0.72 -29.76
N GLU A 29 24.32 -0.14 -29.44
CA GLU A 29 24.44 1.02 -28.55
C GLU A 29 24.46 2.36 -29.28
N ASN A 30 24.73 2.39 -30.60
CA ASN A 30 25.03 3.61 -31.37
C ASN A 30 26.26 4.41 -30.86
N SER A 31 27.05 3.85 -29.92
CA SER A 31 28.18 4.55 -29.28
C SER A 31 29.50 4.51 -30.05
N PHE A 32 29.63 3.67 -31.09
CA PHE A 32 30.91 3.48 -31.80
C PHE A 32 30.93 4.10 -33.21
N TYR A 33 30.16 5.15 -33.45
CA TYR A 33 30.45 6.07 -34.55
C TYR A 33 31.44 7.15 -34.05
N SER A 34 32.58 6.71 -33.52
CA SER A 34 33.79 7.52 -33.51
C SER A 34 34.57 7.19 -34.79
N ASP A 35 35.26 8.19 -35.34
CA ASP A 35 35.71 8.34 -36.72
C ASP A 35 36.67 7.26 -37.30
N GLU A 36 36.86 6.11 -36.64
CA GLU A 36 37.87 5.10 -37.01
C GLU A 36 37.34 3.88 -37.79
N ILE A 37 36.10 3.42 -37.57
CA ILE A 37 35.53 2.29 -38.34
C ILE A 37 34.69 2.81 -39.50
N VAL A 38 35.38 3.40 -40.47
CA VAL A 38 34.75 3.90 -41.70
C VAL A 38 34.72 2.76 -42.73
N PRO A 39 33.54 2.41 -43.30
CA PRO A 39 33.48 1.42 -44.37
C PRO A 39 34.25 1.96 -45.57
N THR A 40 35.27 1.21 -46.00
CA THR A 40 36.15 1.61 -47.11
C THR A 40 35.57 1.14 -48.45
N THR A 41 34.82 0.04 -48.44
CA THR A 41 34.17 -0.53 -49.62
C THR A 41 32.66 -0.32 -49.60
N MET A 42 32.05 -0.25 -50.80
CA MET A 42 30.59 -0.16 -50.92
C MET A 42 29.88 -1.37 -50.27
N VAL A 43 30.51 -2.55 -50.28
CA VAL A 43 29.96 -3.76 -49.66
C VAL A 43 29.97 -3.65 -48.13
N GLU A 44 31.09 -3.21 -47.53
CA GLU A 44 31.17 -2.91 -46.09
C GLU A 44 30.11 -1.88 -45.68
N PHE A 45 29.91 -0.84 -46.49
CA PHE A 45 28.89 0.17 -46.23
C PHE A 45 27.48 -0.42 -46.17
N TYR A 46 27.12 -1.28 -47.13
CA TYR A 46 25.82 -1.96 -47.13
C TYR A 46 25.64 -2.89 -45.93
N ILE A 47 26.69 -3.62 -45.53
CA ILE A 47 26.66 -4.52 -44.37
C ILE A 47 26.48 -3.74 -43.07
N CYS A 48 27.23 -2.65 -42.88
CA CYS A 48 27.11 -1.78 -41.69
C CYS A 48 25.71 -1.15 -41.61
N CYS A 49 25.18 -0.66 -42.74
CA CYS A 49 23.81 -0.16 -42.82
C CYS A 49 22.78 -1.23 -42.43
N LEU A 50 22.94 -2.45 -42.94
CA LEU A 50 22.04 -3.57 -42.65
C LEU A 50 22.08 -3.94 -41.15
N PHE A 51 23.26 -4.03 -40.54
CA PHE A 51 23.38 -4.29 -39.10
C PHE A 51 22.81 -3.16 -38.25
N ALA A 52 23.05 -1.90 -38.61
CA ALA A 52 22.46 -0.76 -37.91
C ALA A 52 20.92 -0.80 -37.96
N ILE A 53 20.34 -1.12 -39.12
CA ILE A 53 18.88 -1.27 -39.28
C ILE A 53 18.35 -2.42 -38.42
N ILE A 54 18.97 -3.60 -38.48
CA ILE A 54 18.55 -4.77 -37.70
C ILE A 54 18.64 -4.50 -36.20
N CYS A 55 19.75 -3.93 -35.73
CA CYS A 55 19.98 -3.61 -34.32
C CYS A 55 19.03 -2.51 -33.84
N TYR A 56 18.77 -1.50 -34.66
CA TYR A 56 17.78 -0.47 -34.35
C TYR A 56 16.38 -1.08 -34.22
N ILE A 57 15.97 -1.94 -35.17
CA ILE A 57 14.68 -2.61 -35.14
C ILE A 57 14.56 -3.49 -33.89
N SER A 58 15.57 -4.31 -33.58
CA SER A 58 15.53 -5.20 -32.41
C SER A 58 15.46 -4.42 -31.10
N LYS A 59 16.26 -3.35 -30.94
CA LYS A 59 16.26 -2.48 -29.76
C LYS A 59 14.91 -1.78 -29.56
N HIS A 60 14.35 -1.18 -30.61
CA HIS A 60 13.15 -0.36 -30.51
C HIS A 60 11.84 -1.14 -30.55
N PHE A 61 11.77 -2.25 -31.30
CA PHE A 61 10.54 -3.02 -31.49
C PHE A 61 10.46 -4.31 -30.67
N LEU A 62 11.59 -4.91 -30.26
CA LEU A 62 11.56 -6.14 -29.44
C LEU A 62 11.89 -5.85 -27.98
N LEU A 63 13.04 -5.24 -27.71
CA LEU A 63 13.55 -5.10 -26.35
C LEU A 63 12.82 -3.99 -25.57
N THR A 64 12.77 -2.77 -26.12
CA THR A 64 12.11 -1.64 -25.44
C THR A 64 10.65 -1.95 -25.10
N PRO A 65 9.82 -2.54 -25.99
CA PRO A 65 8.43 -2.86 -25.68
C PRO A 65 8.28 -3.93 -24.60
N LYS A 66 9.20 -4.92 -24.53
CA LYS A 66 9.22 -5.92 -23.46
C LYS A 66 9.42 -5.27 -22.08
N PHE A 67 10.46 -4.45 -21.94
CA PHE A 67 10.72 -3.74 -20.67
C PHE A 67 9.63 -2.72 -20.35
N PHE A 68 9.09 -2.04 -21.37
CA PHE A 68 7.94 -1.15 -21.22
C PHE A 68 6.72 -1.91 -20.68
N ALA A 69 6.39 -3.08 -21.23
CA ALA A 69 5.25 -3.88 -20.81
C ALA A 69 5.38 -4.38 -19.36
N GLU A 70 6.56 -4.87 -18.98
CA GLU A 70 6.84 -5.31 -17.62
C GLU A 70 6.74 -4.14 -16.62
N ALA A 71 7.38 -3.02 -16.93
CA ALA A 71 7.30 -1.81 -16.13
C ALA A 71 5.87 -1.27 -16.02
N LEU A 72 5.10 -1.34 -17.11
CA LEU A 72 3.70 -0.92 -17.16
C LEU A 72 2.86 -1.74 -16.19
N ILE A 73 2.98 -3.07 -16.18
CA ILE A 73 2.23 -3.93 -15.27
C ILE A 73 2.56 -3.59 -13.81
N ARG A 74 3.85 -3.43 -13.49
CA ARG A 74 4.31 -3.11 -12.14
C ARG A 74 3.81 -1.74 -11.65
N LEU A 75 3.83 -0.73 -12.52
CA LEU A 75 3.47 0.65 -12.17
C LEU A 75 1.97 0.96 -12.31
N ARG A 76 1.20 0.14 -13.05
CA ARG A 76 -0.20 0.39 -13.38
C ARG A 76 -1.03 0.68 -12.15
N TRP A 77 -1.02 -0.21 -11.16
CA TRP A 77 -1.85 -0.08 -9.96
C TRP A 77 -1.61 1.24 -9.22
N ILE A 78 -0.34 1.58 -8.98
CA ILE A 78 0.07 2.81 -8.29
C ILE A 78 -0.35 4.03 -9.11
N CYS A 79 -0.02 4.06 -10.40
CA CYS A 79 -0.28 5.24 -11.24
C CYS A 79 -1.76 5.44 -11.56
N THR A 80 -2.60 4.39 -11.53
CA THR A 80 -4.05 4.54 -11.72
C THR A 80 -4.75 5.01 -10.45
N ARG A 81 -4.31 4.56 -9.28
CA ARG A 81 -4.99 4.87 -8.00
C ARG A 81 -4.53 6.20 -7.42
N TYR A 82 -3.25 6.53 -7.54
CA TYR A 82 -2.67 7.76 -7.03
C TYR A 82 -3.43 9.05 -7.43
N PRO A 83 -3.76 9.31 -8.71
CA PRO A 83 -4.48 10.54 -9.09
C PRO A 83 -5.90 10.57 -8.52
N VAL A 84 -6.56 9.42 -8.38
CA VAL A 84 -7.89 9.33 -7.76
C VAL A 84 -7.83 9.66 -6.28
N THR A 85 -6.83 9.13 -5.56
CA THR A 85 -6.65 9.44 -4.14
C THR A 85 -6.30 10.91 -3.91
N GLN A 86 -5.45 11.50 -4.75
CA GLN A 86 -5.12 12.92 -4.68
C GLN A 86 -6.35 13.79 -4.94
N LYS A 87 -7.14 13.45 -5.97
CA LYS A 87 -8.42 14.13 -6.25
C LYS A 87 -9.35 14.12 -5.03
N ILE A 88 -9.55 12.97 -4.39
CA ILE A 88 -10.43 12.86 -3.20
C ILE A 88 -9.89 13.70 -2.04
N ILE A 89 -8.58 13.70 -1.80
CA ILE A 89 -7.96 14.51 -0.74
C ILE A 89 -8.11 16.00 -1.02
N GLU A 90 -7.87 16.43 -2.27
CA GLU A 90 -8.02 17.82 -2.72
C GLU A 90 -9.47 18.28 -2.65
N GLU A 91 -10.43 17.45 -3.07
CA GLU A 91 -11.87 17.73 -2.95
C GLU A 91 -12.29 17.85 -1.48
N THR A 92 -11.82 16.94 -0.63
CA THR A 92 -12.09 17.00 0.83
C THR A 92 -11.55 18.29 1.44
N LYS A 93 -10.36 18.72 0.99
CA LYS A 93 -9.75 20.00 1.41
C LYS A 93 -10.52 21.20 0.89
N ARG A 94 -10.97 21.18 -0.37
CA ARG A 94 -11.76 22.25 -1.00
C ARG A 94 -13.11 22.44 -0.31
N ARG A 95 -13.82 21.36 -0.01
CA ARG A 95 -15.13 21.40 0.65
C ARG A 95 -15.04 21.68 2.14
N ASN A 96 -13.89 21.41 2.73
CA ASN A 96 -13.55 21.81 4.10
C ASN A 96 -14.56 21.30 5.16
N ALA A 97 -15.04 20.06 4.98
CA ALA A 97 -16.05 19.40 5.84
C ALA A 97 -15.72 19.51 7.34
N SER A 98 -14.44 19.33 7.68
CA SER A 98 -13.87 19.70 8.99
C SER A 98 -12.39 20.03 8.84
N LYS A 99 -11.84 20.85 9.75
CA LYS A 99 -10.43 21.32 9.71
C LYS A 99 -9.41 20.19 9.52
N ASN A 100 -9.71 18.98 9.99
CA ASN A 100 -8.85 17.80 9.91
C ASN A 100 -9.41 16.65 9.02
N ALA A 101 -10.51 16.83 8.29
CA ALA A 101 -11.09 15.77 7.45
C ALA A 101 -10.10 15.26 6.39
N HIS A 102 -9.48 16.19 5.65
CA HIS A 102 -8.51 15.85 4.61
C HIS A 102 -7.32 15.05 5.15
N LYS A 103 -6.80 15.40 6.34
CA LYS A 103 -5.73 14.66 7.02
C LYS A 103 -6.16 13.25 7.38
N LYS A 104 -7.40 13.07 7.88
CA LYS A 104 -7.93 11.74 8.19
C LYS A 104 -8.09 10.86 6.95
N VAL A 105 -8.53 11.45 5.83
CA VAL A 105 -8.63 10.74 4.54
C VAL A 105 -7.24 10.39 3.99
N GLU A 106 -6.26 11.30 4.12
CA GLU A 106 -4.87 11.04 3.77
C GLU A 106 -4.28 9.90 4.63
N GLU A 107 -4.44 9.97 5.95
CA GLU A 107 -4.03 8.92 6.90
C GLU A 107 -4.69 7.58 6.60
N TYR A 108 -5.97 7.59 6.20
CA TYR A 108 -6.69 6.40 5.74
C TYR A 108 -5.96 5.77 4.55
N TYR A 109 -5.71 6.54 3.49
CA TYR A 109 -5.05 6.01 2.29
C TYR A 109 -3.62 5.59 2.58
N VAL A 110 -2.87 6.35 3.38
CA VAL A 110 -1.51 5.99 3.81
C VAL A 110 -1.50 4.62 4.49
N THR A 111 -2.43 4.41 5.43
CA THR A 111 -2.56 3.14 6.16
C THR A 111 -2.96 2.01 5.24
N MET A 112 -3.88 2.26 4.31
CA MET A 112 -4.33 1.27 3.33
C MET A 112 -3.22 0.84 2.36
N TRP A 113 -2.44 1.81 1.86
CA TRP A 113 -1.26 1.55 1.04
C TRP A 113 -0.20 0.75 1.80
N ARG A 114 0.00 1.06 3.08
CA ARG A 114 0.95 0.36 3.94
C ARG A 114 0.55 -1.07 4.24
N LYS A 115 -0.69 -1.31 4.68
CA LYS A 115 -1.14 -2.62 5.16
C LYS A 115 -1.62 -3.54 4.03
N GLN A 116 -2.20 -3.01 2.96
CA GLN A 116 -2.84 -3.82 1.91
C GLN A 116 -2.40 -3.42 0.49
N LYS A 117 -1.29 -2.67 0.34
CA LYS A 117 -0.83 -2.14 -0.96
C LYS A 117 -1.93 -1.38 -1.71
N GLY A 118 -2.86 -0.75 -0.98
CA GLY A 118 -3.99 0.02 -1.50
C GLY A 118 -5.18 -0.83 -1.94
N ILE A 119 -5.11 -2.17 -1.81
CA ILE A 119 -6.17 -3.09 -2.22
C ILE A 119 -7.20 -3.22 -1.09
N TYR A 120 -8.30 -2.49 -1.20
CA TYR A 120 -9.38 -2.52 -0.19
C TYR A 120 -10.64 -3.28 -0.63
N ARG A 121 -10.73 -3.69 -1.89
CA ARG A 121 -11.84 -4.49 -2.41
C ARG A 121 -11.33 -5.46 -3.47
N MET A 122 -12.05 -6.56 -3.63
CA MET A 122 -11.84 -7.48 -4.74
C MET A 122 -12.07 -6.75 -6.08
N PRO A 123 -11.23 -6.96 -7.11
CA PRO A 123 -11.37 -6.31 -8.41
C PRO A 123 -12.77 -6.54 -9.03
N SER A 124 -13.26 -5.59 -9.85
CA SER A 124 -14.56 -5.72 -10.53
C SER A 124 -14.67 -6.99 -11.39
N ILE A 125 -13.56 -7.42 -12.00
CA ILE A 125 -13.43 -8.64 -12.80
C ILE A 125 -13.86 -9.90 -12.00
N TYR A 126 -13.58 -9.89 -10.70
CA TYR A 126 -14.00 -10.97 -9.80
C TYR A 126 -15.52 -11.07 -9.75
N LYS A 127 -16.29 -9.99 -9.90
CA LYS A 127 -17.76 -10.06 -9.88
C LYS A 127 -18.37 -10.33 -11.26
N GLN A 128 -17.79 -9.75 -12.32
CA GLN A 128 -18.38 -9.69 -13.65
C GLN A 128 -18.00 -10.88 -14.54
N GLU A 129 -16.73 -11.28 -14.55
CA GLU A 129 -16.22 -12.26 -15.53
C GLU A 129 -15.99 -13.64 -14.91
N LEU A 130 -15.60 -13.70 -13.62
CA LEU A 130 -15.22 -14.97 -13.01
C LEU A 130 -16.45 -15.87 -12.77
N PRO A 131 -16.44 -17.15 -13.20
CA PRO A 131 -17.52 -18.08 -12.94
C PRO A 131 -17.86 -18.16 -11.45
N ARG A 132 -19.16 -18.23 -11.12
CA ARG A 132 -19.62 -18.26 -9.72
C ARG A 132 -18.94 -19.34 -8.88
N TYR A 133 -18.72 -20.52 -9.45
CA TYR A 133 -18.08 -21.62 -8.75
C TYR A 133 -16.68 -21.26 -8.23
N LEU A 134 -15.81 -20.76 -9.13
CA LEU A 134 -14.44 -20.37 -8.78
C LEU A 134 -14.39 -19.20 -7.78
N ARG A 135 -15.32 -18.25 -7.92
CA ARG A 135 -15.49 -17.16 -6.93
C ARG A 135 -15.74 -17.71 -5.54
N LEU A 136 -16.67 -18.66 -5.41
CA LEU A 136 -17.02 -19.25 -4.13
C LEU A 136 -15.86 -20.06 -3.53
N GLU A 137 -15.06 -20.75 -4.34
CA GLU A 137 -13.88 -21.46 -3.85
C GLU A 137 -12.82 -20.49 -3.30
N ILE A 138 -12.49 -19.44 -4.05
CA ILE A 138 -11.53 -18.41 -3.61
C ILE A 138 -12.01 -17.75 -2.32
N LYS A 139 -13.29 -17.34 -2.27
CA LYS A 139 -13.87 -16.73 -1.07
C LYS A 139 -13.90 -17.70 0.10
N GLN A 140 -14.22 -18.97 -0.13
CA GLN A 140 -14.27 -19.96 0.93
C GLN A 140 -12.89 -20.17 1.56
N ASP A 141 -11.84 -20.21 0.76
CA ASP A 141 -10.46 -20.34 1.24
C ASP A 141 -10.07 -19.13 2.09
N LEU A 142 -10.34 -17.91 1.59
CA LEU A 142 -10.10 -16.66 2.30
C LEU A 142 -10.88 -16.56 3.64
N LEU A 143 -12.09 -17.10 3.68
CA LEU A 143 -13.00 -17.07 4.82
C LEU A 143 -12.93 -18.35 5.68
N TRP A 144 -12.01 -19.27 5.41
CA TRP A 144 -11.86 -20.48 6.23
C TRP A 144 -11.73 -20.19 7.74
N PRO A 145 -10.98 -19.15 8.19
CA PRO A 145 -10.82 -18.87 9.61
C PRO A 145 -12.14 -18.60 10.36
N ILE A 146 -13.13 -17.91 9.78
CA ILE A 146 -14.40 -17.64 10.47
C ILE A 146 -15.18 -18.94 10.75
N PHE A 147 -15.13 -19.90 9.82
CA PHE A 147 -15.77 -21.21 9.98
C PHE A 147 -15.01 -22.09 10.98
N TYR A 148 -13.68 -21.94 11.02
CA TYR A 148 -12.86 -22.65 11.99
C TYR A 148 -13.06 -22.09 13.40
N HIS A 149 -12.97 -20.78 13.63
CA HIS A 149 -13.03 -20.21 14.98
C HIS A 149 -14.45 -20.22 15.58
N SER A 150 -15.50 -20.17 14.75
CA SER A 150 -16.88 -20.14 15.23
C SER A 150 -17.34 -21.50 15.79
N PRO A 151 -17.72 -21.60 17.08
CA PRO A 151 -18.26 -22.83 17.64
C PRO A 151 -19.58 -23.28 17.00
N THR A 152 -20.37 -22.35 16.47
CA THR A 152 -21.65 -22.63 15.80
C THR A 152 -21.44 -23.03 14.34
N LEU A 153 -20.58 -22.32 13.61
CA LEU A 153 -20.35 -22.57 12.18
C LEU A 153 -19.39 -23.73 11.91
N ARG A 154 -18.48 -24.08 12.83
CA ARG A 154 -17.53 -25.20 12.65
C ARG A 154 -18.21 -26.56 12.43
N LYS A 155 -19.48 -26.70 12.82
CA LYS A 155 -20.25 -27.95 12.70
C LYS A 155 -21.18 -28.01 11.48
N THR A 156 -21.24 -26.95 10.67
CA THR A 156 -22.13 -26.91 9.50
C THR A 156 -21.55 -27.64 8.29
N SER A 157 -22.39 -28.02 7.34
CA SER A 157 -22.01 -28.64 6.09
C SER A 157 -21.15 -27.73 5.21
N LEU A 158 -20.30 -28.33 4.37
CA LEU A 158 -19.48 -27.60 3.38
C LEU A 158 -20.37 -26.77 2.43
N ALA A 159 -21.53 -27.29 2.06
CA ALA A 159 -22.47 -26.62 1.16
C ALA A 159 -23.01 -25.31 1.76
N MET A 160 -23.41 -25.32 3.03
CA MET A 160 -23.85 -24.10 3.71
C MET A 160 -22.70 -23.08 3.83
N ARG A 161 -21.48 -23.51 4.16
CA ARG A 161 -20.31 -22.62 4.27
C ARG A 161 -19.97 -21.96 2.95
N ARG A 162 -19.95 -22.74 1.86
CA ARG A 162 -19.76 -22.23 0.48
C ARG A 162 -20.80 -21.17 0.15
N TRP A 163 -22.07 -21.48 0.39
CA TRP A 163 -23.16 -20.54 0.12
C TRP A 163 -23.05 -19.27 0.96
N LEU A 164 -22.74 -19.39 2.25
CA LEU A 164 -22.60 -18.25 3.17
C LEU A 164 -21.42 -17.36 2.80
N SER A 165 -20.32 -17.94 2.30
CA SER A 165 -19.11 -17.22 1.88
C SER A 165 -19.41 -16.14 0.84
N ASP A 166 -20.42 -16.34 -0.01
CA ASP A 166 -20.87 -15.36 -1.01
C ASP A 166 -21.33 -14.04 -0.38
N PHE A 167 -21.97 -14.13 0.79
CA PHE A 167 -22.61 -13.00 1.49
C PHE A 167 -21.75 -12.35 2.57
N ILE A 168 -20.63 -12.97 2.94
CA ILE A 168 -19.68 -12.36 3.89
C ILE A 168 -18.95 -11.21 3.19
N ILE A 169 -18.91 -10.07 3.89
CA ILE A 169 -18.26 -8.85 3.43
C ILE A 169 -16.98 -8.65 4.23
N ILE A 170 -15.90 -8.35 3.51
CA ILE A 170 -14.61 -7.96 4.09
C ILE A 170 -14.60 -6.44 4.23
N SER A 171 -14.33 -5.97 5.43
CA SER A 171 -14.29 -4.55 5.77
C SER A 171 -13.00 -4.23 6.50
N TYR A 172 -12.49 -3.03 6.25
CA TYR A 172 -11.35 -2.48 6.96
C TYR A 172 -11.84 -1.36 7.87
N LYS A 173 -11.25 -1.27 9.06
CA LYS A 173 -11.54 -0.25 10.06
C LYS A 173 -10.25 0.41 10.54
N MET A 174 -10.26 1.73 10.62
CA MET A 174 -9.13 2.52 11.08
C MET A 174 -9.07 2.58 12.61
N PRO A 175 -7.89 2.89 13.17
CA PRO A 175 -7.73 3.16 14.60
C PRO A 175 -8.73 4.22 15.11
N GLY A 176 -9.38 3.93 16.24
CA GLY A 176 -10.37 4.80 16.89
C GLY A 176 -11.81 4.60 16.42
N GLU A 177 -12.04 3.90 15.31
CA GLU A 177 -13.38 3.63 14.80
C GLU A 177 -14.15 2.66 15.69
N ARG A 178 -15.46 2.86 15.76
CA ARG A 178 -16.36 2.03 16.56
C ARG A 178 -17.20 1.15 15.65
N PHE A 179 -17.38 -0.10 16.05
CA PHE A 179 -18.30 -1.03 15.40
C PHE A 179 -19.06 -1.82 16.48
N PHE A 180 -19.99 -2.69 16.07
CA PHE A 180 -20.76 -3.50 17.01
C PHE A 180 -21.49 -2.67 18.10
N THR A 181 -22.08 -1.54 17.72
CA THR A 181 -22.77 -0.60 18.63
C THR A 181 -24.28 -0.59 18.41
N GLY A 182 -25.07 -0.43 19.47
CA GLY A 182 -26.53 -0.23 19.36
C GLY A 182 -27.22 -1.35 18.58
N ALA A 183 -28.02 -1.01 17.56
CA ALA A 183 -28.75 -1.96 16.73
C ALA A 183 -27.84 -2.92 15.92
N ASP A 184 -26.63 -2.48 15.54
CA ASP A 184 -25.69 -3.33 14.80
C ASP A 184 -25.16 -4.50 15.64
N SER A 185 -25.21 -4.39 16.97
CA SER A 185 -24.76 -5.44 17.89
C SER A 185 -25.65 -6.70 17.88
N SER A 186 -26.90 -6.59 17.45
CA SER A 186 -27.87 -7.70 17.36
C SER A 186 -28.13 -8.16 15.92
N GLY A 187 -27.88 -7.30 14.94
CA GLY A 187 -28.17 -7.53 13.52
C GLY A 187 -27.02 -8.13 12.70
N THR A 188 -25.78 -8.17 13.23
CA THR A 188 -24.59 -8.52 12.44
C THR A 188 -23.64 -9.43 13.21
N LEU A 189 -23.12 -10.46 12.55
CA LEU A 189 -22.05 -11.32 13.05
C LEU A 189 -20.72 -10.77 12.53
N TYR A 190 -19.76 -10.50 13.42
CA TYR A 190 -18.43 -10.01 13.06
C TYR A 190 -17.35 -11.03 13.44
N TYR A 191 -16.34 -11.16 12.60
CA TYR A 191 -15.11 -11.91 12.85
C TYR A 191 -13.92 -10.97 12.66
N LEU A 192 -13.10 -10.84 13.70
CA LEU A 192 -11.87 -10.06 13.66
C LEU A 192 -10.76 -10.92 13.06
N LYS A 193 -10.40 -10.65 11.80
CA LYS A 193 -9.32 -11.38 11.11
C LYS A 193 -7.95 -10.90 11.55
N SER A 194 -7.75 -9.58 11.60
CA SER A 194 -6.50 -8.94 12.01
C SER A 194 -6.78 -7.64 12.76
N GLY A 195 -5.94 -7.31 13.73
CA GLY A 195 -6.00 -6.07 14.53
C GLY A 195 -6.46 -6.26 15.97
N ILE A 196 -6.43 -5.17 16.73
CA ILE A 196 -6.76 -5.13 18.16
C ILE A 196 -7.98 -4.25 18.36
N VAL A 197 -8.93 -4.76 19.15
CA VAL A 197 -10.20 -4.11 19.43
C VAL A 197 -10.45 -4.08 20.93
N GLU A 198 -10.90 -2.94 21.44
CA GLU A 198 -11.25 -2.72 22.82
C GLU A 198 -12.76 -2.71 23.01
N LEU A 199 -13.22 -3.46 24.00
CA LEU A 199 -14.59 -3.45 24.48
C LEU A 199 -14.71 -2.37 25.55
N LEU A 200 -15.49 -1.33 25.27
CA LEU A 200 -15.65 -0.18 26.16
C LEU A 200 -16.78 -0.39 27.16
N SER A 201 -16.63 0.17 28.36
CA SER A 201 -17.67 0.21 29.37
C SER A 201 -18.86 1.03 28.92
N THR A 202 -20.03 0.64 29.41
CA THR A 202 -21.31 1.30 29.14
C THR A 202 -21.49 2.59 29.91
N ASP A 203 -20.82 2.70 31.05
CA ASP A 203 -21.07 3.79 31.99
C ASP A 203 -20.44 5.08 31.45
N ASP A 204 -19.20 4.99 30.97
CA ASP A 204 -18.44 6.15 30.46
C ASP A 204 -18.25 6.14 28.93
N GLY A 205 -18.52 5.00 28.25
CA GLY A 205 -18.29 4.86 26.81
C GLY A 205 -16.84 5.07 26.33
N THR A 206 -15.89 5.08 27.27
CA THR A 206 -14.48 5.48 27.06
C THR A 206 -13.49 4.56 27.74
N THR A 207 -13.83 3.98 28.89
CA THR A 207 -12.96 3.07 29.65
C THR A 207 -12.93 1.68 29.02
N PRO A 208 -11.75 1.14 28.62
CA PRO A 208 -11.64 -0.20 28.07
C PRO A 208 -11.78 -1.26 29.18
N ILE A 209 -12.73 -2.18 29.04
CA ILE A 209 -12.92 -3.33 29.93
C ILE A 209 -12.00 -4.48 29.49
N LEU A 210 -11.95 -4.74 28.18
CA LEU A 210 -11.26 -5.90 27.62
C LEU A 210 -10.70 -5.56 26.25
N SER A 211 -9.50 -6.02 25.98
CA SER A 211 -8.88 -5.92 24.66
C SER A 211 -8.75 -7.30 24.03
N VAL A 212 -9.17 -7.41 22.78
CA VAL A 212 -9.23 -8.67 22.03
C VAL A 212 -8.55 -8.54 20.67
N THR A 213 -8.07 -9.65 20.14
CA THR A 213 -7.26 -9.69 18.92
C THR A 213 -7.83 -10.67 17.88
N SER A 214 -7.08 -10.83 16.79
CA SER A 214 -7.31 -11.76 15.68
C SER A 214 -7.87 -13.11 16.12
N GLY A 215 -8.93 -13.59 15.46
CA GLY A 215 -9.63 -14.84 15.77
C GLY A 215 -10.90 -14.65 16.62
N THR A 216 -11.15 -13.44 17.11
CA THR A 216 -12.32 -13.11 17.92
C THR A 216 -13.61 -13.03 17.10
N ILE A 217 -14.70 -13.60 17.61
CA ILE A 217 -16.04 -13.51 16.99
C ILE A 217 -16.99 -12.72 17.88
N PHE A 218 -17.61 -11.69 17.32
CA PHE A 218 -18.66 -10.92 17.98
C PHE A 218 -20.03 -11.30 17.42
N GLY A 219 -21.03 -11.38 18.32
CA GLY A 219 -22.41 -11.61 17.94
C GLY A 219 -22.84 -13.06 17.84
N ASP A 220 -21.96 -14.07 17.92
CA ASP A 220 -22.28 -15.50 17.64
C ASP A 220 -23.63 -15.99 18.21
N THR A 221 -23.87 -15.91 19.52
CA THR A 221 -25.17 -16.32 20.11
C THR A 221 -26.27 -15.26 19.93
N ASN A 222 -25.92 -13.97 20.07
CA ASN A 222 -26.88 -12.85 19.97
C ASN A 222 -27.52 -12.75 18.58
N PHE A 223 -26.77 -13.14 17.56
CA PHE A 223 -27.16 -13.16 16.18
C PHE A 223 -28.30 -14.13 15.89
N TYR A 224 -28.43 -15.21 16.68
CA TYR A 224 -29.54 -16.16 16.57
C TYR A 224 -30.70 -15.75 17.49
N THR A 225 -30.38 -15.33 18.71
CA THR A 225 -31.36 -14.98 19.75
C THR A 225 -31.10 -13.53 20.18
N PRO A 226 -31.70 -12.55 19.49
CA PRO A 226 -31.37 -11.14 19.69
C PRO A 226 -31.83 -10.69 21.07
N ASN A 227 -30.91 -10.11 21.83
CA ASN A 227 -31.22 -9.41 23.05
C ASN A 227 -31.09 -7.90 22.82
N ASN A 228 -32.20 -7.18 22.89
CA ASN A 228 -32.25 -5.73 22.63
C ASN A 228 -31.57 -4.90 23.74
N ASN A 229 -31.27 -5.50 24.89
CA ASN A 229 -30.71 -4.76 26.04
C ASN A 229 -29.19 -4.83 26.15
N ARG A 230 -28.48 -5.39 25.15
CA ARG A 230 -27.02 -5.50 25.20
C ARG A 230 -26.36 -4.17 24.85
N LYS A 231 -25.67 -3.59 25.81
CA LYS A 231 -24.88 -2.37 25.66
C LYS A 231 -23.41 -2.76 25.68
N VAL A 232 -22.82 -3.02 24.52
CA VAL A 232 -21.36 -3.22 24.39
C VAL A 232 -20.93 -2.39 23.20
N ILE A 233 -19.85 -1.62 23.35
CA ILE A 233 -19.30 -0.80 22.28
C ILE A 233 -17.91 -1.33 22.00
N THR A 234 -17.61 -1.68 20.75
CA THR A 234 -16.25 -2.04 20.35
C THR A 234 -15.57 -0.88 19.64
N ARG A 235 -14.31 -0.61 20.00
CA ARG A 235 -13.45 0.40 19.37
C ARG A 235 -12.19 -0.27 18.85
N CYS A 236 -11.82 0.01 17.60
CA CYS A 236 -10.54 -0.42 17.04
C CYS A 236 -9.40 0.36 17.70
N LEU A 237 -8.41 -0.31 18.24
CA LEU A 237 -7.16 0.32 18.71
C LEU A 237 -6.16 0.46 17.55
N THR A 238 -6.11 -0.55 16.67
CA THR A 238 -5.25 -0.57 15.49
C THR A 238 -6.09 -0.56 14.20
N PHE A 239 -5.42 -0.58 13.04
CA PHE A 239 -6.05 -0.97 11.79
C PHE A 239 -6.59 -2.41 11.93
N CYS A 240 -7.87 -2.60 11.65
CA CYS A 240 -8.56 -3.86 11.83
C CYS A 240 -9.16 -4.35 10.50
N GLU A 241 -8.93 -5.61 10.18
CA GLU A 241 -9.61 -6.33 9.11
C GLU A 241 -10.71 -7.20 9.71
N ILE A 242 -11.95 -6.95 9.28
CA ILE A 242 -13.14 -7.54 9.88
C ILE A 242 -14.00 -8.16 8.79
N TYR A 243 -14.42 -9.40 9.02
CA TYR A 243 -15.41 -10.06 8.17
C TYR A 243 -16.77 -9.97 8.85
N TYR A 244 -17.81 -9.61 8.12
CA TYR A 244 -19.14 -9.54 8.70
C TYR A 244 -20.24 -10.06 7.78
N VAL A 245 -21.33 -10.52 8.41
CA VAL A 245 -22.54 -10.95 7.70
C VAL A 245 -23.79 -10.45 8.43
N LYS A 246 -24.72 -9.86 7.65
CA LYS A 246 -26.00 -9.38 8.15
C LYS A 246 -26.95 -10.54 8.45
N ARG A 247 -27.77 -10.40 9.49
CA ARG A 247 -28.75 -11.41 9.92
C ARG A 247 -29.75 -11.79 8.85
N SER A 248 -30.24 -10.82 8.07
CA SER A 248 -31.20 -11.05 6.99
C SER A 248 -30.68 -12.05 5.94
N LEU A 249 -29.41 -11.94 5.56
CA LEU A 249 -28.77 -12.83 4.59
C LEU A 249 -28.51 -14.22 5.17
N PHE A 250 -28.15 -14.29 6.45
CA PHE A 250 -27.90 -15.57 7.10
C PHE A 250 -29.19 -16.36 7.35
N ILE A 251 -30.31 -15.71 7.68
CA ILE A 251 -31.62 -16.37 7.82
C ILE A 251 -31.98 -17.09 6.52
N ARG A 252 -31.70 -16.50 5.35
CA ARG A 252 -31.89 -17.17 4.05
C ARG A 252 -31.07 -18.46 3.94
N ALA A 253 -29.83 -18.47 4.45
CA ALA A 253 -29.00 -19.68 4.51
C ALA A 253 -29.67 -20.78 5.37
N LEU A 254 -30.19 -20.40 6.54
CA LEU A 254 -30.84 -21.34 7.46
C LEU A 254 -32.13 -21.95 6.88
N HIS A 255 -32.89 -21.19 6.10
CA HIS A 255 -34.05 -21.72 5.38
C HIS A 255 -33.64 -22.69 4.26
N ARG A 256 -32.52 -22.41 3.57
CA ARG A 256 -32.01 -23.26 2.49
C ARG A 256 -31.41 -24.57 3.00
N TYR A 257 -30.80 -24.56 4.18
CA TYR A 257 -30.10 -25.72 4.78
C TYR A 257 -30.72 -26.09 6.16
N PRO A 258 -31.87 -26.79 6.19
CA PRO A 258 -32.61 -27.07 7.43
C PRO A 258 -31.85 -27.98 8.41
N SER A 259 -31.05 -28.92 7.90
CA SER A 259 -30.21 -29.80 8.74
C SER A 259 -29.18 -29.00 9.54
N ASP A 260 -28.49 -28.08 8.87
CA ASP A 260 -27.51 -27.19 9.50
C ASP A 260 -28.19 -26.21 10.47
N ARG A 261 -29.38 -25.71 10.13
CA ARG A 261 -30.21 -24.90 11.03
C ARG A 261 -30.47 -25.62 12.34
N ASN A 262 -30.84 -26.90 12.32
CA ASN A 262 -31.09 -27.66 13.53
C ASN A 262 -29.82 -27.81 14.39
N ILE A 263 -28.66 -28.02 13.77
CA ILE A 263 -27.36 -28.09 14.46
C ILE A 263 -27.02 -26.77 15.15
N ILE A 264 -27.19 -25.66 14.42
CA ILE A 264 -26.94 -24.31 14.94
C ILE A 264 -27.89 -24.01 16.11
N MET A 265 -29.20 -24.21 15.94
CA MET A 265 -30.20 -23.91 16.97
C MET A 265 -30.00 -24.76 18.24
N ARG A 266 -29.68 -26.05 18.11
CA ARG A 266 -29.34 -26.90 19.27
C ARG A 266 -28.09 -26.40 19.99
N THR A 267 -27.06 -26.03 19.25
CA THR A 267 -25.80 -25.51 19.83
C THR A 267 -26.03 -24.18 20.54
N THR A 268 -26.77 -23.26 19.93
CA THR A 268 -27.15 -21.97 20.52
C THR A 268 -28.02 -22.15 21.76
N HIS A 269 -29.02 -23.04 21.73
CA HIS A 269 -29.88 -23.33 22.89
C HIS A 269 -29.07 -23.90 24.06
N ALA A 270 -28.18 -24.86 23.80
CA ALA A 270 -27.30 -25.42 24.83
C ALA A 270 -26.40 -24.36 25.47
N ARG A 271 -25.93 -23.37 24.68
CA ARG A 271 -25.14 -22.24 25.18
C ARG A 271 -25.96 -21.29 26.04
N LEU A 272 -27.19 -20.99 25.63
CA LEU A 272 -28.10 -20.14 26.41
C LEU A 272 -28.48 -20.80 27.74
N GLU A 273 -28.80 -22.09 27.73
CA GLU A 273 -29.07 -22.86 28.96
C GLU A 273 -27.85 -22.86 29.90
N HIS A 274 -26.65 -23.04 29.37
CA HIS A 274 -25.42 -22.92 30.15
C HIS A 274 -25.25 -21.51 30.75
N ALA A 275 -25.50 -20.45 29.95
CA ALA A 275 -25.42 -19.07 30.41
C ALA A 275 -26.48 -18.73 31.48
N LYS A 276 -27.71 -19.24 31.34
CA LYS A 276 -28.77 -19.09 32.36
C LYS A 276 -28.34 -19.71 33.68
N LYS A 277 -27.80 -20.93 33.65
CA LYS A 277 -27.25 -21.61 34.84
C LYS A 277 -26.15 -20.77 35.48
N LEU A 278 -25.19 -20.26 34.70
CA LEU A 278 -24.14 -19.38 35.21
C LEU A 278 -24.71 -18.09 35.83
N TYR A 279 -25.73 -17.49 35.20
CA TYR A 279 -26.35 -16.27 35.69
C TYR A 279 -27.15 -16.50 36.99
N SER A 280 -27.94 -17.57 37.08
CA SER A 280 -28.65 -17.93 38.33
C SER A 280 -27.66 -18.20 39.46
N CYS A 281 -26.55 -18.87 39.16
CA CYS A 281 -25.50 -19.11 40.15
C CYS A 281 -24.76 -17.82 40.52
N LYS A 282 -24.59 -16.86 39.59
CA LYS A 282 -24.06 -15.51 39.91
C LYS A 282 -24.98 -14.75 40.87
N ALA A 283 -26.29 -14.83 40.68
CA ALA A 283 -27.27 -14.16 41.55
C ALA A 283 -27.26 -14.73 42.99
N LEU A 284 -26.89 -16.00 43.15
CA LEU A 284 -26.71 -16.64 44.47
C LEU A 284 -25.43 -16.20 45.20
N ILE A 285 -24.43 -15.67 44.47
CA ILE A 285 -23.12 -15.27 45.02
C ILE A 285 -23.03 -13.76 45.27
N ARG A 286 -23.72 -12.94 44.46
CA ARG A 286 -23.77 -11.48 44.68
C ARG A 286 -24.50 -11.18 45.99
N GLY A 287 -23.76 -10.66 46.96
CA GLY A 287 -24.34 -9.97 48.12
C GLY A 287 -25.19 -8.79 47.65
N ILE A 288 -26.01 -8.27 48.55
CA ILE A 288 -27.16 -7.39 48.26
C ILE A 288 -26.79 -6.04 47.59
N ASP A 289 -25.52 -5.68 47.42
CA ASP A 289 -25.13 -4.35 46.92
C ASP A 289 -24.69 -4.34 45.45
N ARG A 290 -25.45 -3.63 44.60
CA ARG A 290 -25.26 -3.59 43.14
C ARG A 290 -24.12 -2.69 42.69
N ASN A 291 -23.70 -1.72 43.48
CA ASN A 291 -22.74 -0.70 43.05
C ASN A 291 -21.27 -1.11 43.20
N GLU A 292 -20.94 -2.06 44.09
CA GLU A 292 -19.57 -2.61 44.21
C GLU A 292 -19.30 -3.77 43.23
N ASP A 293 -20.37 -4.43 42.77
CA ASP A 293 -20.33 -5.76 42.13
C ASP A 293 -20.26 -5.75 40.59
N GLU A 294 -20.25 -4.57 39.97
CA GLU A 294 -20.25 -4.41 38.50
C GLU A 294 -18.91 -3.95 37.91
N GLY A 295 -17.93 -3.63 38.78
CA GLY A 295 -16.62 -3.14 38.37
C GLY A 295 -15.48 -4.18 38.38
N ILE A 296 -14.32 -3.77 37.88
CA ILE A 296 -13.04 -4.50 37.94
C ILE A 296 -12.67 -4.88 39.39
N ALA A 297 -13.15 -4.11 40.38
CA ALA A 297 -12.96 -4.37 41.80
C ALA A 297 -13.56 -5.73 42.25
N TRP A 298 -14.78 -6.06 41.81
CA TRP A 298 -15.42 -7.35 42.10
C TRP A 298 -14.63 -8.52 41.50
N ILE A 299 -14.19 -8.37 40.24
CA ILE A 299 -13.37 -9.39 39.56
C ILE A 299 -12.06 -9.61 40.34
N LYS A 300 -11.36 -8.54 40.72
CA LYS A 300 -10.13 -8.62 41.52
C LYS A 300 -10.38 -9.31 42.86
N ARG A 301 -11.39 -8.89 43.61
CA ARG A 301 -11.77 -9.48 44.90
C ARG A 301 -12.03 -10.98 44.78
N ARG A 302 -12.80 -11.39 43.77
CA ARG A 302 -13.12 -12.81 43.56
C ARG A 302 -11.90 -13.63 43.13
N TRP A 303 -11.01 -13.08 42.31
CA TRP A 303 -9.75 -13.72 41.97
C TRP A 303 -8.85 -13.94 43.19
N TRP A 304 -8.82 -12.99 44.14
CA TRP A 304 -8.13 -13.15 45.41
C TRP A 304 -8.74 -14.23 46.29
N GLU A 305 -10.07 -14.27 46.40
CA GLU A 305 -10.76 -15.32 47.16
C GLU A 305 -10.46 -16.72 46.60
N ILE A 306 -10.44 -16.88 45.27
CA ILE A 306 -10.08 -18.14 44.61
C ILE A 306 -8.61 -18.46 44.83
N HIS A 307 -7.73 -17.46 44.72
CA HIS A 307 -6.31 -17.64 45.01
C HIS A 307 -6.11 -18.19 46.42
N ASP A 308 -6.81 -17.63 47.40
CA ASP A 308 -6.76 -18.05 48.79
C ASP A 308 -7.31 -19.47 48.98
N VAL A 309 -8.41 -19.82 48.32
CA VAL A 309 -9.00 -21.18 48.37
C VAL A 309 -8.04 -22.20 47.75
N VAL A 310 -7.53 -21.92 46.55
CA VAL A 310 -6.55 -22.80 45.85
C VAL A 310 -5.26 -22.92 46.66
N GLN A 311 -4.80 -21.84 47.29
CA GLN A 311 -3.61 -21.84 48.13
C GLN A 311 -3.82 -22.64 49.41
N LYS A 312 -4.97 -22.49 50.08
CA LYS A 312 -5.33 -23.29 51.26
C LYS A 312 -5.42 -24.77 50.90
N TRP A 313 -6.03 -25.09 49.76
CA TRP A 313 -6.21 -26.46 49.33
C TRP A 313 -4.92 -27.12 48.82
N SER A 314 -4.05 -26.36 48.14
CA SER A 314 -2.69 -26.80 47.80
C SER A 314 -1.86 -27.07 49.05
N LYS A 315 -1.96 -26.22 50.08
CA LYS A 315 -1.32 -26.46 51.38
C LYS A 315 -1.86 -27.70 52.09
N GLN A 316 -3.17 -27.96 52.01
CA GLN A 316 -3.80 -29.13 52.64
C GLN A 316 -3.52 -30.45 51.90
N SER A 317 -3.42 -30.43 50.58
CA SER A 317 -3.24 -31.63 49.75
C SER A 317 -1.77 -31.95 49.44
N GLY A 318 -0.84 -31.02 49.70
CA GLY A 318 0.59 -31.18 49.38
C GLY A 318 0.92 -31.18 47.88
N LYS A 319 -0.09 -31.01 47.00
CA LYS A 319 0.07 -31.00 45.54
C LYS A 319 0.49 -29.62 45.03
N THR A 320 1.27 -29.59 43.95
CA THR A 320 1.66 -28.36 43.26
C THR A 320 0.42 -27.63 42.71
N LYS A 321 0.49 -26.29 42.64
CA LYS A 321 -0.65 -25.44 42.22
C LYS A 321 -1.29 -25.84 40.88
N GLU A 322 -0.50 -26.40 39.97
CA GLU A 322 -0.96 -26.86 38.65
C GLU A 322 -1.78 -28.16 38.73
N GLN A 323 -1.44 -29.09 39.63
CA GLN A 323 -2.21 -30.31 39.85
C GLN A 323 -3.54 -30.02 40.54
N VAL A 324 -3.57 -29.07 41.48
CA VAL A 324 -4.79 -28.65 42.19
C VAL A 324 -5.79 -27.95 41.26
N ARG A 325 -5.30 -27.25 40.22
CA ARG A 325 -6.15 -26.59 39.22
C ARG A 325 -7.01 -27.59 38.41
N CYS A 326 -6.54 -28.82 38.23
CA CYS A 326 -7.27 -29.88 37.52
C CYS A 326 -8.30 -30.60 38.40
N ASP A 327 -8.17 -30.51 39.73
CA ASP A 327 -9.00 -31.22 40.70
C ASP A 327 -10.16 -30.36 41.25
N LEU A 328 -10.33 -29.10 40.81
CA LEU A 328 -11.37 -28.16 41.28
C LEU A 328 -12.76 -28.81 41.45
N PRO A 329 -13.46 -28.55 42.57
CA PRO A 329 -14.80 -29.08 42.81
C PRO A 329 -15.72 -28.81 41.62
N ARG A 330 -16.65 -29.75 41.31
CA ARG A 330 -17.59 -29.59 40.20
C ARG A 330 -18.38 -28.29 40.27
N GLU A 331 -18.69 -27.83 41.48
CA GLU A 331 -19.36 -26.56 41.71
C GLU A 331 -18.45 -25.39 41.30
N GLU A 332 -17.24 -25.26 41.85
CA GLU A 332 -16.27 -24.19 41.50
C GLU A 332 -15.84 -24.19 40.02
N SER A 333 -15.63 -25.37 39.43
CA SER A 333 -15.27 -25.51 38.00
C SER A 333 -16.37 -25.04 37.05
N ILE A 334 -17.66 -25.13 37.42
CA ILE A 334 -18.76 -24.53 36.64
C ILE A 334 -18.62 -23.00 36.60
N TYR A 335 -18.14 -22.36 37.68
CA TYR A 335 -17.94 -20.91 37.73
C TYR A 335 -16.69 -20.42 36.98
N HIS A 336 -15.66 -21.27 36.83
CA HIS A 336 -14.33 -20.85 36.37
C HIS A 336 -13.90 -21.42 35.01
N CYS A 337 -14.54 -22.47 34.51
CA CYS A 337 -14.29 -22.97 33.16
C CYS A 337 -15.21 -22.29 32.16
N ALA A 338 -14.72 -21.23 31.56
CA ALA A 338 -15.42 -20.59 30.45
C ALA A 338 -15.35 -21.49 29.21
N LYS A 339 -16.26 -22.46 29.13
CA LYS A 339 -16.46 -23.44 28.03
C LYS A 339 -16.49 -22.79 26.64
N TYR A 340 -16.75 -21.49 26.56
CA TYR A 340 -16.85 -20.71 25.34
C TYR A 340 -15.85 -19.53 25.26
N ILE A 341 -14.84 -19.47 26.13
CA ILE A 341 -13.85 -18.37 26.14
C ILE A 341 -13.01 -18.33 24.88
N GLY A 342 -12.80 -19.47 24.22
CA GLY A 342 -12.08 -19.55 22.95
C GLY A 342 -12.75 -18.81 21.77
N GLN A 343 -13.90 -18.17 21.99
CA GLN A 343 -14.51 -17.24 21.04
C GLN A 343 -13.88 -15.83 21.10
N LEU A 344 -13.32 -15.44 22.25
CA LEU A 344 -12.63 -14.18 22.45
C LEU A 344 -11.14 -14.49 22.63
N VAL A 345 -10.31 -13.97 21.73
CA VAL A 345 -8.86 -14.08 21.87
C VAL A 345 -8.40 -12.85 22.63
N LEU A 346 -7.98 -13.05 23.87
CA LEU A 346 -7.50 -11.96 24.73
C LEU A 346 -6.17 -11.44 24.21
N CYS A 347 -6.05 -10.11 24.21
CA CYS A 347 -4.81 -9.45 23.83
C CYS A 347 -3.74 -9.61 24.91
N ALA A 348 -2.51 -9.90 24.48
CA ALA A 348 -1.37 -9.88 25.39
C ALA A 348 -1.04 -8.42 25.77
N PRO A 349 -0.55 -8.16 26.99
CA PRO A 349 -0.18 -6.80 27.40
C PRO A 349 0.94 -6.17 26.54
N SER A 350 1.75 -6.98 25.85
CA SER A 350 2.74 -6.55 24.85
C SER A 350 2.12 -5.96 23.58
N GLU A 351 1.07 -6.59 23.06
CA GLU A 351 0.38 -6.18 21.82
C GLU A 351 -0.37 -4.85 21.96
N LEU A 352 -0.83 -4.53 23.18
CA LEU A 352 -1.53 -3.27 23.51
C LEU A 352 -0.64 -2.04 23.36
N GLN A 353 0.68 -2.20 23.39
CA GLN A 353 1.63 -1.10 23.39
C GLN A 353 2.04 -0.73 21.97
N THR A 354 1.11 -0.15 21.22
CA THR A 354 1.29 0.18 19.80
C THR A 354 2.15 1.42 19.56
N GLN A 355 2.29 2.31 20.56
CA GLN A 355 3.04 3.57 20.47
C GLN A 355 4.38 3.57 21.22
N SER A 356 4.70 2.50 21.95
CA SER A 356 5.98 2.41 22.66
C SER A 356 7.12 2.03 21.72
N MET A 357 8.34 2.42 22.11
CA MET A 357 9.57 2.03 21.41
C MET A 357 9.81 0.51 21.48
N PHE A 358 9.42 -0.12 22.60
CA PHE A 358 9.56 -1.55 22.83
C PHE A 358 8.19 -2.22 22.93
N THR A 359 8.04 -3.37 22.28
CA THR A 359 6.91 -4.30 22.49
C THR A 359 7.14 -5.17 23.73
N ARG A 360 8.40 -5.39 24.11
CA ARG A 360 8.81 -6.12 25.31
C ARG A 360 9.94 -5.40 26.06
N TYR A 361 9.69 -5.00 27.30
CA TYR A 361 10.65 -4.30 28.16
C TYR A 361 11.61 -5.21 28.94
N SER A 362 11.26 -6.49 29.14
CA SER A 362 12.16 -7.47 29.77
C SER A 362 13.16 -8.00 28.76
N PHE A 363 14.44 -8.11 29.12
CA PHE A 363 15.45 -8.73 28.26
C PHE A 363 15.05 -10.16 27.85
N PRO A 364 15.18 -10.55 26.56
CA PRO A 364 15.64 -9.75 25.42
C PRO A 364 14.62 -8.69 24.99
N TRP A 365 15.09 -7.45 24.78
CA TRP A 365 14.26 -6.33 24.34
C TRP A 365 13.77 -6.55 22.92
N ILE A 366 12.49 -6.26 22.66
CA ILE A 366 11.94 -6.31 21.31
C ILE A 366 11.44 -4.92 20.95
N LEU A 367 12.04 -4.35 19.90
CA LEU A 367 11.73 -3.04 19.34
C LEU A 367 10.51 -3.12 18.42
N ASN A 368 9.68 -2.08 18.49
CA ASN A 368 8.60 -1.89 17.55
C ASN A 368 9.18 -1.50 16.17
N PRO A 369 8.80 -2.21 15.09
CA PRO A 369 9.31 -1.95 13.74
C PRO A 369 8.91 -0.59 13.18
N ILE A 370 7.91 0.08 13.74
CA ILE A 370 7.52 1.44 13.37
C ILE A 370 7.65 2.32 14.61
N SER A 371 8.88 2.74 14.87
CA SER A 371 9.20 3.63 15.98
C SER A 371 10.01 4.83 15.49
N ASN A 372 9.95 5.95 16.22
CA ASN A 372 10.78 7.11 15.92
C ASN A 372 12.28 6.76 15.96
N PHE A 373 12.68 5.85 16.87
CA PHE A 373 14.03 5.29 16.90
C PHE A 373 14.35 4.51 15.63
N GLY A 374 13.48 3.59 15.20
CA GLY A 374 13.69 2.83 13.98
C GLY A 374 13.80 3.71 12.73
N HIS A 375 13.00 4.78 12.64
CA HIS A 375 13.12 5.79 11.59
C HIS A 375 14.48 6.53 11.61
N ALA A 376 14.95 6.95 12.79
CA ALA A 376 16.23 7.63 12.94
C ALA A 376 17.41 6.69 12.63
N TRP A 377 17.37 5.47 13.17
CA TRP A 377 18.37 4.42 12.92
C TRP A 377 18.47 4.08 11.43
N TYR A 378 17.33 3.89 10.76
CA TYR A 378 17.31 3.66 9.32
C TYR A 378 17.96 4.80 8.53
N ARG A 379 17.75 6.07 8.92
CA ARG A 379 18.42 7.21 8.28
C ARG A 379 19.93 7.17 8.48
N ILE A 380 20.39 6.83 9.68
CA ILE A 380 21.83 6.65 9.97
C ILE A 380 22.39 5.59 9.03
N VAL A 381 21.80 4.39 9.00
CA VAL A 381 22.25 3.28 8.14
C VAL A 381 22.20 3.65 6.65
N ALA A 382 21.14 4.31 6.19
CA ALA A 382 21.03 4.74 4.78
C ALA A 382 22.09 5.78 4.41
N ILE A 383 22.36 6.76 5.28
CA ILE A 383 23.41 7.76 5.06
C ILE A 383 24.79 7.08 5.07
N THR A 384 25.04 6.15 5.99
CA THR A 384 26.31 5.41 6.01
C THR A 384 26.49 4.56 4.76
N VAL A 385 25.44 3.86 4.29
CA VAL A 385 25.50 3.07 3.05
C VAL A 385 25.73 3.96 1.83
N LEU A 386 25.11 5.14 1.78
CA LEU A 386 25.36 6.12 0.71
C LEU A 386 26.82 6.62 0.72
N LEU A 387 27.35 6.94 1.91
CA LEU A 387 28.75 7.33 2.06
C LEU A 387 29.69 6.18 1.67
N VAL A 388 29.38 4.94 2.06
CA VAL A 388 30.13 3.74 1.69
C VAL A 388 30.15 3.58 0.17
N LEU A 389 29.00 3.71 -0.51
CA LEU A 389 28.91 3.66 -1.97
C LEU A 389 29.81 4.71 -2.68
N CYS A 390 29.91 5.92 -2.13
CA CYS A 390 30.73 6.98 -2.74
C CYS A 390 32.23 6.89 -2.38
N THR A 391 32.56 6.42 -1.17
CA THR A 391 33.93 6.52 -0.62
C THR A 391 34.73 5.22 -0.68
N PHE A 392 34.09 4.05 -0.60
CA PHE A 392 34.80 2.77 -0.67
C PHE A 392 35.39 2.54 -2.07
N PRO A 393 34.61 2.58 -3.17
CA PRO A 393 35.17 2.35 -4.49
C PRO A 393 36.29 3.33 -4.85
N THR A 394 36.15 4.60 -4.46
CA THR A 394 37.09 5.66 -4.81
C THR A 394 38.41 5.59 -4.04
N ASN A 395 38.40 5.14 -2.78
CA ASN A 395 39.61 5.07 -1.96
C ASN A 395 40.32 3.72 -2.03
N LEU A 396 39.59 2.62 -2.24
CA LEU A 396 40.20 1.28 -2.30
C LEU A 396 41.15 1.14 -3.48
N VAL A 397 40.90 1.82 -4.60
CA VAL A 397 41.74 1.71 -5.80
C VAL A 397 42.99 2.59 -5.75
N LYS A 398 43.07 3.54 -4.82
CA LYS A 398 44.25 4.41 -4.68
C LYS A 398 45.49 3.62 -4.27
N ALA A 399 46.65 4.15 -4.67
CA ALA A 399 47.95 3.58 -4.32
C ALA A 399 48.21 3.62 -2.80
N GLU A 400 47.76 4.68 -2.13
CA GLU A 400 47.88 4.87 -0.68
C GLU A 400 46.51 5.20 -0.09
N LEU A 401 46.18 4.54 1.03
CA LEU A 401 44.92 4.74 1.73
C LEU A 401 45.03 5.99 2.62
N PRO A 402 44.12 6.96 2.48
CA PRO A 402 44.14 8.13 3.34
C PRO A 402 43.74 7.77 4.77
N VAL A 403 44.39 8.39 5.76
CA VAL A 403 44.19 8.08 7.19
C VAL A 403 42.72 8.24 7.62
N TRP A 404 42.02 9.26 7.10
CA TRP A 404 40.60 9.47 7.41
C TRP A 404 39.71 8.30 6.95
N PHE A 405 40.07 7.62 5.86
CA PHE A 405 39.29 6.51 5.31
C PHE A 405 39.40 5.28 6.21
N VAL A 406 40.57 5.04 6.81
CA VAL A 406 40.74 3.97 7.81
C VAL A 406 39.81 4.19 9.01
N TYR A 407 39.69 5.41 9.52
CA TYR A 407 38.70 5.69 10.57
C TYR A 407 37.25 5.50 10.09
N PHE A 408 36.99 5.79 8.81
CA PHE A 408 35.68 5.59 8.22
C PHE A 408 35.30 4.11 8.05
N THR A 409 36.25 3.21 7.75
CA THR A 409 35.98 1.76 7.67
C THR A 409 35.60 1.19 9.03
N PHE A 410 36.29 1.58 10.10
CA PHE A 410 35.88 1.23 11.47
C PHE A 410 34.47 1.75 11.78
N TYR A 411 34.17 2.99 11.41
CA TYR A 411 32.83 3.55 11.60
C TYR A 411 31.75 2.78 10.82
N SER A 412 31.95 2.47 9.54
CA SER A 412 30.97 1.70 8.75
C SER A 412 30.73 0.31 9.31
N ASP A 413 31.80 -0.37 9.74
CA ASP A 413 31.72 -1.74 10.27
C ASP A 413 30.98 -1.76 11.61
N THR A 414 31.24 -0.79 12.49
CA THR A 414 30.48 -0.65 13.75
C THR A 414 28.99 -0.42 13.49
N VAL A 415 28.63 0.45 12.54
CA VAL A 415 27.23 0.70 12.19
C VAL A 415 26.57 -0.55 11.60
N TYR A 416 27.26 -1.31 10.76
CA TYR A 416 26.69 -2.51 10.16
C TYR A 416 26.49 -3.63 11.19
N ILE A 417 27.44 -3.83 12.13
CA ILE A 417 27.30 -4.80 13.22
C ILE A 417 26.12 -4.41 14.13
N LEU A 418 26.03 -3.14 14.51
CA LEU A 418 24.92 -2.63 15.31
C LEU A 418 23.58 -2.83 14.58
N ASP A 419 23.54 -2.67 13.27
CA ASP A 419 22.33 -2.85 12.48
C ASP A 419 21.85 -4.31 12.45
N ILE A 420 22.76 -5.30 12.42
CA ILE A 420 22.39 -6.71 12.61
C ILE A 420 21.77 -6.91 14.00
N GLY A 421 22.37 -6.32 15.03
CA GLY A 421 21.83 -6.34 16.39
C GLY A 421 20.42 -5.74 16.46
N VAL A 422 20.24 -4.51 15.95
CA VAL A 422 18.93 -3.83 15.92
C VAL A 422 17.90 -4.64 15.13
N SER A 423 18.28 -5.24 14.00
CA SER A 423 17.41 -6.09 13.18
C SER A 423 16.93 -7.35 13.93
N LEU A 424 17.82 -8.01 14.68
CA LEU A 424 17.49 -9.18 15.51
C LEU A 424 16.58 -8.82 16.70
N PHE A 425 16.70 -7.61 17.23
CA PHE A 425 15.81 -7.10 18.28
C PHE A 425 14.55 -6.42 17.74
N THR A 426 14.38 -6.23 16.43
CA THR A 426 13.19 -5.58 15.87
C THR A 426 12.14 -6.60 15.46
N ALA A 427 10.93 -6.46 16.00
CA ALA A 427 9.83 -7.37 15.69
C ALA A 427 9.55 -7.42 14.19
N VAL A 428 9.17 -8.60 13.69
CA VAL A 428 8.75 -8.77 12.30
C VAL A 428 7.24 -8.58 12.23
N ASP A 429 6.80 -7.50 11.60
CA ASP A 429 5.39 -7.24 11.30
C ASP A 429 4.89 -8.25 10.25
N LYS A 430 4.17 -9.29 10.69
CA LYS A 430 3.28 -10.05 9.80
C LYS A 430 1.91 -9.37 9.77
N LEU A 431 1.18 -9.54 8.67
CA LEU A 431 -0.17 -8.97 8.46
C LEU A 431 -1.18 -9.35 9.57
N GLU A 432 -0.90 -10.36 10.39
CA GLU A 432 -1.90 -10.98 11.28
C GLU A 432 -1.55 -10.88 12.78
N MET A 433 -0.27 -10.88 13.18
CA MET A 433 0.22 -10.72 14.57
C MET A 433 1.70 -10.28 14.61
N SER A 434 2.08 -9.48 15.61
CA SER A 434 3.49 -9.23 15.96
C SER A 434 4.07 -10.45 16.68
N THR A 435 5.31 -10.79 16.37
CA THR A 435 6.00 -11.90 17.04
C THR A 435 6.65 -11.40 18.33
N ASP A 436 6.24 -11.97 19.46
CA ASP A 436 6.70 -11.52 20.80
C ASP A 436 7.88 -12.34 21.34
N SER A 437 8.29 -13.41 20.65
CA SER A 437 9.41 -14.26 21.06
C SER A 437 10.65 -13.98 20.24
N PHE A 438 11.79 -13.78 20.92
CA PHE A 438 13.07 -13.54 20.27
C PHE A 438 13.46 -14.69 19.31
N ALA A 439 13.22 -15.95 19.70
CA ALA A 439 13.54 -17.11 18.87
C ALA A 439 12.74 -17.13 17.56
N THR A 440 11.48 -16.69 17.59
CA THR A 440 10.66 -16.62 16.38
C THR A 440 11.08 -15.45 15.49
N VAL A 441 11.43 -14.30 16.06
CA VAL A 441 12.00 -13.16 15.31
C VAL A 441 13.29 -13.59 14.61
N MET A 442 14.22 -14.21 15.34
CA MET A 442 15.50 -14.68 14.81
C MET A 442 15.29 -15.65 13.63
N PHE A 443 14.46 -16.68 13.81
CA PHE A 443 14.19 -17.69 12.77
C PHE A 443 13.55 -17.09 11.52
N GLU A 444 12.65 -16.11 11.68
CA GLU A 444 12.03 -15.43 10.55
C GLU A 444 13.03 -14.53 9.81
N ARG A 445 13.96 -13.87 10.51
CA ARG A 445 15.01 -13.04 9.87
C ARG A 445 15.99 -13.89 9.08
N PHE A 446 16.44 -15.03 9.59
CA PHE A 446 17.37 -15.92 8.87
C PHE A 446 16.80 -16.48 7.56
N LYS A 447 15.48 -16.54 7.39
CA LYS A 447 14.84 -16.92 6.13
C LYS A 447 14.90 -15.83 5.05
N THR A 448 15.16 -14.58 5.44
CA THR A 448 15.13 -13.45 4.51
C THR A 448 16.47 -13.28 3.80
N PHE A 449 16.44 -13.17 2.48
CA PHE A 449 17.65 -12.95 1.67
C PHE A 449 18.36 -11.62 2.00
N THR A 450 17.62 -10.60 2.44
CA THR A 450 18.19 -9.31 2.86
C THR A 450 19.07 -9.44 4.09
N PHE A 451 18.66 -10.27 5.06
CA PHE A 451 19.47 -10.52 6.27
C PHE A 451 20.74 -11.30 5.93
N LEU A 452 20.69 -12.23 4.98
CA LEU A 452 21.88 -12.92 4.48
C LEU A 452 22.89 -11.92 3.88
N LEU A 453 22.41 -10.95 3.09
CA LEU A 453 23.27 -9.90 2.55
C LEU A 453 23.88 -9.02 3.65
N ASP A 454 23.12 -8.69 4.70
CA ASP A 454 23.64 -7.92 5.84
C ASP A 454 24.81 -8.66 6.50
N VAL A 455 24.65 -9.95 6.79
CA VAL A 455 25.70 -10.78 7.40
C VAL A 455 26.95 -10.83 6.49
N ILE A 456 26.78 -11.12 5.20
CA ILE A 456 27.92 -11.19 4.27
C ILE A 456 28.63 -9.83 4.13
N SER A 457 27.87 -8.73 4.15
CA SER A 457 28.43 -7.37 4.06
C SER A 457 29.24 -6.95 5.28
N THR A 458 29.06 -7.63 6.43
CA THR A 458 29.80 -7.36 7.67
C THR A 458 31.04 -8.21 7.88
N LEU A 459 31.24 -9.26 7.08
CA LEU A 459 32.38 -10.15 7.26
C LEU A 459 33.68 -9.45 6.86
N TRP A 460 34.70 -9.56 7.69
CA TRP A 460 36.04 -9.04 7.39
C TRP A 460 36.80 -10.07 6.53
N PHE A 461 36.42 -10.17 5.25
CA PHE A 461 37.04 -11.11 4.33
C PHE A 461 38.54 -10.85 4.19
N GLU A 462 38.96 -9.59 4.16
CA GLU A 462 40.35 -9.19 4.09
C GLU A 462 41.23 -9.85 5.17
N ASP A 463 40.76 -9.88 6.41
CA ASP A 463 41.50 -10.49 7.52
C ASP A 463 41.44 -12.02 7.46
N ILE A 464 40.28 -12.60 7.15
CA ILE A 464 40.10 -14.05 7.03
C ILE A 464 41.02 -14.63 5.93
N PHE A 465 41.08 -13.97 4.77
CA PHE A 465 41.92 -14.41 3.65
C PHE A 465 43.40 -14.11 3.89
N SER A 466 43.74 -13.01 4.59
CA SER A 466 45.13 -12.76 5.02
C SER A 466 45.65 -13.87 5.93
N ILE A 467 44.83 -14.37 6.87
CA ILE A 467 45.16 -15.52 7.73
C ILE A 467 45.29 -16.80 6.90
N ALA A 468 44.51 -16.94 5.83
CA ALA A 468 44.57 -18.07 4.90
C ALA A 468 45.77 -18.01 3.93
N GLY A 469 46.62 -16.98 4.00
CA GLY A 469 47.86 -16.89 3.22
C GLY A 469 47.71 -16.32 1.79
N THR A 470 46.67 -15.54 1.51
CA THR A 470 46.52 -14.86 0.21
C THR A 470 47.48 -13.67 0.05
N SER A 471 47.76 -13.27 -1.20
CA SER A 471 48.63 -12.12 -1.48
C SER A 471 48.09 -10.80 -0.92
N GLU A 472 48.99 -9.96 -0.39
CA GLU A 472 48.64 -8.62 0.15
C GLU A 472 47.93 -7.72 -0.87
N ALA A 473 48.13 -7.99 -2.17
CA ALA A 473 47.44 -7.30 -3.26
C ALA A 473 45.91 -7.40 -3.16
N MET A 474 45.38 -8.56 -2.77
CA MET A 474 43.94 -8.84 -2.69
C MET A 474 43.25 -8.30 -1.43
N TYR A 475 44.00 -7.83 -0.45
CA TYR A 475 43.47 -7.37 0.84
C TYR A 475 42.39 -6.30 0.67
N ASN A 476 42.68 -5.25 -0.10
CA ASN A 476 41.74 -4.14 -0.33
C ASN A 476 40.58 -4.52 -1.27
N THR A 477 40.79 -5.45 -2.22
CA THR A 477 39.74 -5.91 -3.15
C THR A 477 38.64 -6.66 -2.40
N LEU A 478 38.99 -7.41 -1.36
CA LEU A 478 38.01 -8.15 -0.56
C LEU A 478 37.05 -7.24 0.23
N GLN A 479 37.43 -5.98 0.47
CA GLN A 479 36.59 -4.99 1.16
C GLN A 479 35.39 -4.50 0.32
N PHE A 480 35.33 -4.83 -0.98
CA PHE A 480 34.17 -4.54 -1.83
C PHE A 480 32.88 -5.25 -1.36
N ASN A 481 32.97 -6.28 -0.51
CA ASN A 481 31.83 -6.98 0.07
C ASN A 481 30.86 -6.05 0.85
N ARG A 482 31.37 -4.96 1.41
CA ARG A 482 30.58 -3.95 2.15
C ARG A 482 29.59 -3.19 1.27
N LEU A 483 29.79 -3.19 -0.05
CA LEU A 483 28.85 -2.63 -1.03
C LEU A 483 27.59 -3.47 -1.21
N LEU A 484 27.57 -4.73 -0.79
CA LEU A 484 26.38 -5.58 -0.86
C LEU A 484 25.18 -4.97 -0.13
N LYS A 485 25.44 -4.16 0.91
CA LYS A 485 24.40 -3.47 1.69
C LYS A 485 23.73 -2.30 0.96
N CYS A 486 24.15 -1.95 -0.26
CA CYS A 486 23.51 -0.93 -1.10
C CYS A 486 22.01 -1.20 -1.36
N TYR A 487 21.55 -2.45 -1.21
CA TYR A 487 20.13 -2.82 -1.34
C TYR A 487 19.22 -2.02 -0.37
N VAL A 488 19.75 -1.57 0.77
CA VAL A 488 19.02 -0.79 1.79
C VAL A 488 18.49 0.53 1.20
N LEU A 489 19.21 1.12 0.24
CA LEU A 489 18.82 2.35 -0.46
C LEU A 489 17.64 2.14 -1.42
N PHE A 490 17.35 0.90 -1.82
CA PHE A 490 16.26 0.57 -2.74
C PHE A 490 15.02 -0.02 -2.04
N ARG A 491 15.21 -0.85 -1.01
CA ARG A 491 14.14 -1.67 -0.41
C ARG A 491 13.79 -1.31 1.05
N GLY A 492 14.28 -0.19 1.57
CA GLY A 492 14.00 0.22 2.95
C GLY A 492 12.51 0.31 3.28
N VAL A 493 12.13 -0.26 4.44
CA VAL A 493 10.75 -0.21 4.97
C VAL A 493 10.29 1.25 5.10
N TYR A 494 11.15 2.15 5.54
CA TYR A 494 10.81 3.57 5.70
C TYR A 494 10.89 4.39 4.40
N LEU A 495 11.52 3.85 3.36
CA LEU A 495 11.91 4.60 2.17
C LEU A 495 10.87 4.54 1.04
N ASN A 496 10.11 3.45 0.99
CA ASN A 496 9.06 3.26 -0.02
C ASN A 496 7.81 4.10 0.30
N TRP A 497 7.45 4.27 1.56
CA TRP A 497 6.07 4.71 1.87
C TRP A 497 5.90 6.22 1.95
N ASP A 498 6.85 6.96 2.52
CA ASP A 498 6.75 8.43 2.62
C ASP A 498 6.79 9.13 1.26
N LEU A 499 7.36 8.49 0.23
CA LEU A 499 7.53 9.07 -1.11
C LEU A 499 6.52 8.55 -2.12
N ILE A 500 6.12 7.27 -2.09
CA ILE A 500 5.11 6.74 -3.03
C ILE A 500 3.74 7.40 -2.82
N ILE A 501 3.38 7.69 -1.57
CA ILE A 501 2.09 8.33 -1.25
C ILE A 501 2.14 9.85 -1.50
N LYS A 502 3.32 10.47 -1.42
CA LYS A 502 3.48 11.91 -1.68
C LYS A 502 3.66 12.24 -3.15
N ASN A 503 4.47 11.47 -3.90
CA ASN A 503 4.72 11.64 -5.33
C ASN A 503 5.41 10.40 -5.95
N PRO A 504 4.69 9.54 -6.70
CA PRO A 504 5.28 8.34 -7.32
C PRO A 504 6.34 8.68 -8.38
N PHE A 505 6.29 9.87 -8.99
CA PHE A 505 7.32 10.34 -9.92
C PHE A 505 8.69 10.48 -9.24
N VAL A 506 8.72 11.08 -8.04
CA VAL A 506 9.96 11.34 -7.31
C VAL A 506 10.59 10.02 -6.88
N ASP A 507 9.76 9.06 -6.42
CA ASP A 507 10.23 7.71 -6.09
C ASP A 507 10.85 7.00 -7.31
N LEU A 508 10.20 7.11 -8.48
CA LEU A 508 10.72 6.54 -9.71
C LEU A 508 12.04 7.19 -10.13
N CYS A 509 12.09 8.52 -10.22
CA CYS A 509 13.30 9.25 -10.61
C CYS A 509 14.47 8.93 -9.68
N ARG A 510 14.24 8.91 -8.37
CA ARG A 510 15.24 8.49 -7.39
C ARG A 510 15.74 7.08 -7.69
N LYS A 511 14.85 6.11 -7.89
CA LYS A 511 15.24 4.73 -8.16
C LYS A 511 16.09 4.64 -9.44
N LEU A 512 15.70 5.32 -10.50
CA LEU A 512 16.43 5.34 -11.78
C LEU A 512 17.82 5.96 -11.64
N ILE A 513 17.91 7.14 -11.04
CA ILE A 513 19.18 7.85 -10.81
C ILE A 513 20.09 7.01 -9.93
N LEU A 514 19.55 6.45 -8.84
CA LEU A 514 20.30 5.63 -7.92
C LEU A 514 20.79 4.33 -8.57
N THR A 515 19.95 3.63 -9.36
CA THR A 515 20.39 2.43 -10.08
C THR A 515 21.52 2.72 -11.04
N TYR A 516 21.41 3.83 -11.81
CA TYR A 516 22.45 4.23 -12.75
C TYR A 516 23.75 4.55 -12.01
N PHE A 517 23.67 5.43 -11.01
CA PHE A 517 24.82 5.83 -10.21
C PHE A 517 25.50 4.64 -9.53
N THR A 518 24.74 3.72 -8.92
CA THR A 518 25.32 2.55 -8.25
C THR A 518 26.09 1.64 -9.21
N ILE A 519 25.53 1.38 -10.39
CA ILE A 519 26.15 0.46 -11.34
C ILE A 519 27.41 1.11 -11.93
N GLN A 520 27.36 2.37 -12.34
CA GLN A 520 28.52 3.06 -12.90
C GLN A 520 29.64 3.25 -11.89
N MET A 521 29.32 3.62 -10.64
CA MET A 521 30.32 3.74 -9.57
C MET A 521 31.01 2.42 -9.26
N VAL A 522 30.26 1.32 -9.20
CA VAL A 522 30.82 -0.01 -8.90
C VAL A 522 31.63 -0.53 -10.09
N CYS A 523 31.08 -0.48 -11.30
CA CYS A 523 31.74 -1.01 -12.50
C CYS A 523 33.07 -0.30 -12.80
N SER A 524 33.08 1.04 -12.80
CA SER A 524 34.29 1.83 -13.08
C SER A 524 35.46 1.48 -12.14
N HIS A 525 35.21 1.42 -10.83
CA HIS A 525 36.26 1.17 -9.85
C HIS A 525 36.66 -0.31 -9.75
N VAL A 526 35.73 -1.25 -9.98
CA VAL A 526 36.06 -2.69 -10.03
C VAL A 526 36.92 -3.00 -11.25
N ILE A 527 36.64 -2.38 -12.41
CA ILE A 527 37.43 -2.57 -13.62
C ILE A 527 38.82 -1.96 -13.47
N LEU A 528 38.91 -0.79 -12.83
CA LEU A 528 40.19 -0.20 -12.48
C LEU A 528 41.00 -1.11 -11.54
N ASP A 529 40.37 -1.75 -10.55
CA ASP A 529 41.06 -2.71 -9.67
C ASP A 529 41.48 -3.99 -10.42
N MET A 530 40.69 -4.45 -11.39
CA MET A 530 41.03 -5.61 -12.23
C MET A 530 42.32 -5.38 -13.04
N THR A 531 42.64 -4.14 -13.40
CA THR A 531 43.91 -3.81 -14.09
C THR A 531 45.16 -4.15 -13.27
N ASN A 532 45.03 -4.33 -11.95
CA ASN A 532 46.14 -4.76 -11.09
C ASN A 532 46.48 -6.25 -11.24
N TYR A 533 45.51 -7.06 -11.69
CA TYR A 533 45.64 -8.52 -11.77
C TYR A 533 45.68 -9.04 -13.20
N MET A 534 44.99 -8.35 -14.11
CA MET A 534 44.94 -8.67 -15.54
C MET A 534 45.64 -7.57 -16.34
N LYS A 535 46.26 -7.94 -17.47
CA LYS A 535 46.84 -6.98 -18.42
C LYS A 535 45.72 -6.27 -19.18
N LEU A 536 45.12 -5.26 -18.56
CA LEU A 536 44.12 -4.40 -19.16
C LEU A 536 44.71 -3.03 -19.50
N ASN A 537 44.37 -2.49 -20.67
CA ASN A 537 44.81 -1.16 -21.08
C ASN A 537 43.93 -0.09 -20.42
N MET A 538 44.53 0.75 -19.56
CA MET A 538 43.80 1.79 -18.83
C MET A 538 43.26 2.88 -19.75
N ARG A 539 43.96 3.19 -20.85
CA ARG A 539 43.52 4.24 -21.80
C ARG A 539 42.20 3.88 -22.47
N TYR A 540 41.99 2.61 -22.79
CA TYR A 540 40.75 2.13 -23.39
C TYR A 540 39.51 2.36 -22.51
N PHE A 541 39.65 2.25 -21.18
CA PHE A 541 38.51 2.37 -20.26
C PHE A 541 38.33 3.76 -19.65
N PHE A 542 39.39 4.58 -19.60
CA PHE A 542 39.40 5.83 -18.84
C PHE A 542 40.03 7.01 -19.59
N GLY A 543 40.55 6.82 -20.80
CA GLY A 543 41.25 7.83 -21.61
C GLY A 543 42.65 8.22 -21.10
N GLU A 544 42.85 8.20 -19.78
CA GLU A 544 44.09 8.59 -19.12
C GLU A 544 44.69 7.44 -18.29
N ILE A 545 46.02 7.48 -18.07
CA ILE A 545 46.69 6.55 -17.17
C ILE A 545 46.58 7.08 -15.74
N MET A 546 45.78 6.41 -14.91
CA MET A 546 45.55 6.79 -13.52
C MET A 546 46.56 6.16 -12.57
N CYS A 547 46.90 6.84 -11.47
CA CYS A 547 47.81 6.30 -10.47
C CYS A 547 47.14 5.18 -9.65
N ILE A 548 47.64 3.95 -9.80
CA ILE A 548 47.17 2.75 -9.08
C ILE A 548 48.36 2.14 -8.33
N ARG A 549 48.16 1.07 -7.57
CA ARG A 549 49.19 0.40 -6.76
C ARG A 549 50.41 -0.07 -7.56
N THR A 550 50.19 -0.53 -8.79
CA THR A 550 51.22 -1.08 -9.69
C THR A 550 51.96 0.01 -10.48
N VAL A 551 51.29 1.11 -10.83
CA VAL A 551 51.82 2.20 -11.66
C VAL A 551 51.84 3.50 -10.84
N LYS A 552 53.04 3.90 -10.41
CA LYS A 552 53.26 5.07 -9.52
C LYS A 552 53.94 6.26 -10.20
N SER A 553 54.54 6.09 -11.37
CA SER A 553 55.23 7.14 -12.14
C SER A 553 54.49 7.39 -13.46
N ASP A 554 54.45 8.64 -13.92
CA ASP A 554 53.76 9.11 -15.15
C ASP A 554 52.23 8.81 -15.18
N CYS A 555 51.54 9.14 -14.08
CA CYS A 555 50.11 8.88 -13.92
C CYS A 555 49.34 10.09 -13.38
N HIS A 556 48.05 10.19 -13.71
CA HIS A 556 47.14 11.22 -13.20
C HIS A 556 46.57 10.82 -11.82
N ALA A 557 46.54 11.78 -10.90
CA ALA A 557 46.03 11.55 -9.56
C ALA A 557 44.49 11.38 -9.55
N ILE A 558 44.01 10.32 -8.88
CA ILE A 558 42.58 10.03 -8.76
C ILE A 558 41.89 11.13 -7.93
N HIS A 559 40.83 11.71 -8.47
CA HIS A 559 40.07 12.76 -7.81
C HIS A 559 39.50 12.28 -6.45
N PRO A 560 39.59 13.07 -5.36
CA PRO A 560 39.26 12.59 -4.01
C PRO A 560 37.79 12.21 -3.80
N VAL A 561 36.86 12.90 -4.48
CA VAL A 561 35.40 12.70 -4.30
C VAL A 561 34.78 11.83 -5.38
N VAL A 562 34.95 12.18 -6.65
CA VAL A 562 34.32 11.47 -7.78
C VAL A 562 35.14 10.26 -8.26
N GLY A 563 36.38 10.12 -7.79
CA GLY A 563 37.27 9.03 -8.18
C GLY A 563 37.54 9.04 -9.68
N VAL A 564 37.26 7.90 -10.32
CA VAL A 564 37.48 7.69 -11.76
C VAL A 564 36.17 7.71 -12.55
N LEU A 565 35.03 7.97 -11.90
CA LEU A 565 33.72 7.98 -12.55
C LEU A 565 33.64 9.00 -13.69
N VAL A 566 34.22 10.20 -13.54
CA VAL A 566 34.18 11.20 -14.62
C VAL A 566 34.92 10.70 -15.85
N ALA A 567 36.17 10.27 -15.68
CA ALA A 567 36.98 9.73 -16.77
C ALA A 567 36.29 8.54 -17.47
N TRP A 568 35.69 7.64 -16.69
CA TRP A 568 34.87 6.54 -17.18
C TRP A 568 33.69 7.03 -18.04
N GLU A 569 32.86 7.92 -17.53
CA GLU A 569 31.68 8.41 -18.27
C GLU A 569 32.10 9.20 -19.53
N PHE A 570 33.19 9.96 -19.48
CA PHE A 570 33.73 10.64 -20.66
C PHE A 570 34.16 9.63 -21.73
N GLU A 571 34.94 8.62 -21.36
CA GLU A 571 35.40 7.61 -22.32
C GLU A 571 34.23 6.83 -22.94
N TRP A 572 33.22 6.43 -22.16
CA TRP A 572 32.06 5.72 -22.71
C TRP A 572 31.10 6.59 -23.52
N VAL A 573 31.21 7.91 -23.41
CA VAL A 573 30.45 8.87 -24.23
C VAL A 573 31.16 9.19 -25.55
N PHE A 574 32.48 9.32 -25.54
CA PHE A 574 33.27 9.74 -26.70
C PHE A 574 33.98 8.59 -27.43
N CYS A 575 34.33 7.50 -26.72
CA CYS A 575 35.00 6.29 -27.23
C CYS A 575 36.19 6.62 -28.14
N GLU A 576 37.17 7.35 -27.61
CA GLU A 576 38.34 7.82 -28.36
C GLU A 576 39.38 6.69 -28.53
N PHE A 577 39.48 5.80 -27.54
CA PHE A 577 40.49 4.74 -27.56
C PHE A 577 39.90 3.38 -27.95
N SER A 578 40.66 2.60 -28.72
CA SER A 578 40.30 1.24 -29.14
C SER A 578 40.99 0.17 -28.28
N PRO A 579 40.41 -1.04 -28.16
CA PRO A 579 40.99 -2.11 -27.36
C PRO A 579 42.23 -2.69 -28.08
N GLU A 580 43.36 -2.75 -27.37
CA GLU A 580 44.62 -3.28 -27.91
C GLU A 580 44.77 -4.79 -27.64
N ASN A 581 44.18 -5.30 -26.55
CA ASN A 581 44.32 -6.69 -26.11
C ASN A 581 42.99 -7.45 -26.10
N LEU A 582 43.05 -8.78 -26.24
CA LEU A 582 41.87 -9.65 -26.11
C LEU A 582 41.15 -9.51 -24.74
N PRO A 583 41.85 -9.43 -23.58
CA PRO A 583 41.21 -9.13 -22.28
C PRO A 583 40.40 -7.83 -22.26
N ASP A 584 40.91 -6.76 -22.88
CA ASP A 584 40.22 -5.46 -22.97
C ASP A 584 38.90 -5.62 -23.71
N MET A 585 38.92 -6.42 -24.78
CA MET A 585 37.75 -6.71 -25.57
C MET A 585 36.69 -7.50 -24.80
N TYR A 586 37.06 -8.53 -24.04
CA TYR A 586 36.08 -9.28 -23.23
C TYR A 586 35.41 -8.41 -22.17
N VAL A 587 36.21 -7.62 -21.45
CA VAL A 587 35.70 -6.73 -20.40
C VAL A 587 34.87 -5.62 -21.02
N GLY A 588 35.32 -5.01 -22.11
CA GLY A 588 34.57 -3.99 -22.86
C GLY A 588 33.22 -4.50 -23.38
N MET A 589 33.17 -5.72 -23.95
CA MET A 589 31.90 -6.35 -24.36
C MET A 589 30.94 -6.58 -23.19
N PHE A 590 31.44 -7.01 -22.04
CA PHE A 590 30.60 -7.21 -20.86
C PHE A 590 30.05 -5.88 -20.33
N VAL A 591 30.87 -4.84 -20.31
CA VAL A 591 30.49 -3.50 -19.83
C VAL A 591 29.45 -2.86 -20.75
N THR A 592 29.68 -2.87 -22.06
CA THR A 592 28.72 -2.39 -23.06
C THR A 592 27.40 -3.13 -22.92
N PHE A 593 27.42 -4.46 -22.76
CA PHE A 593 26.18 -5.22 -22.53
C PHE A 593 25.45 -4.82 -21.24
N MET A 594 26.16 -4.61 -20.13
CA MET A 594 25.57 -4.14 -18.88
C MET A 594 24.97 -2.72 -19.03
N ASN A 595 25.68 -1.81 -19.68
CA ASN A 595 25.24 -0.44 -19.96
C ASN A 595 23.99 -0.42 -20.86
N PHE A 596 23.96 -1.25 -21.90
CA PHE A 596 22.82 -1.43 -22.79
C PHE A 596 21.56 -1.88 -22.03
N VAL A 597 21.68 -2.92 -21.20
CA VAL A 597 20.57 -3.45 -20.40
C VAL A 597 20.05 -2.39 -19.42
N LEU A 598 20.97 -1.68 -18.75
CA LEU A 598 20.63 -0.60 -17.83
C LEU A 598 19.91 0.55 -18.52
N PHE A 599 20.38 0.97 -19.69
CA PHE A 599 19.75 2.02 -20.50
C PHE A 599 18.33 1.63 -20.90
N ILE A 600 18.13 0.43 -21.44
CA ILE A 600 16.81 -0.04 -21.86
C ILE A 600 15.87 -0.17 -20.66
N PHE A 601 16.37 -0.71 -19.53
CA PHE A 601 15.58 -0.82 -18.30
C PHE A 601 15.11 0.55 -17.81
N ASN A 602 16.02 1.54 -17.74
CA ASN A 602 15.70 2.88 -17.29
C ASN A 602 14.73 3.60 -18.24
N LYS A 603 14.99 3.50 -19.55
CA LYS A 603 14.11 4.04 -20.60
C LYS A 603 12.71 3.43 -20.52
N GLY A 604 12.61 2.11 -20.41
CA GLY A 604 11.35 1.39 -20.30
C GLY A 604 10.53 1.86 -19.09
N ASN A 605 11.17 1.94 -17.92
CA ASN A 605 10.53 2.40 -16.68
C ASN A 605 10.03 3.85 -16.77
N PHE A 606 10.84 4.75 -17.30
CA PHE A 606 10.50 6.16 -17.45
C PHE A 606 9.34 6.37 -18.43
N VAL A 607 9.41 5.74 -19.60
CA VAL A 607 8.37 5.82 -20.63
C VAL A 607 7.05 5.22 -20.14
N SER A 608 7.08 4.09 -19.42
CA SER A 608 5.88 3.48 -18.84
C SER A 608 5.19 4.38 -17.83
N TYR A 609 5.95 5.08 -16.98
CA TYR A 609 5.39 6.03 -16.03
C TYR A 609 4.77 7.25 -16.74
N MET A 610 5.48 7.84 -17.70
CA MET A 610 4.97 8.99 -18.46
C MET A 610 3.69 8.63 -19.21
N TYR A 611 3.62 7.44 -19.82
CA TYR A 611 2.40 6.93 -20.44
C TYR A 611 1.24 6.82 -19.44
N LEU A 612 1.48 6.22 -18.26
CA LEU A 612 0.43 6.02 -17.26
C LEU A 612 -0.05 7.33 -16.64
N LYS A 613 0.84 8.30 -16.40
CA LYS A 613 0.51 9.62 -15.83
C LYS A 613 -0.47 10.39 -16.72
N TYR A 614 -0.25 10.40 -18.03
CA TYR A 614 -1.08 11.17 -18.97
C TYR A 614 -2.21 10.35 -19.60
N ARG A 615 -2.39 9.08 -19.22
CA ARG A 615 -3.38 8.18 -19.82
C ARG A 615 -4.81 8.68 -19.67
N SER A 616 -5.21 9.16 -18.48
CA SER A 616 -6.57 9.65 -18.23
C SER A 616 -6.89 10.87 -19.08
N ALA A 617 -5.99 11.86 -19.09
CA ALA A 617 -6.12 13.07 -19.89
C ALA A 617 -6.18 12.77 -21.40
N LYS A 618 -5.31 11.88 -21.90
CA LYS A 618 -5.34 11.45 -23.31
C LYS A 618 -6.63 10.72 -23.66
N ASN A 619 -7.11 9.82 -22.79
CA ASN A 619 -8.37 9.11 -22.99
C ASN A 619 -9.56 10.08 -23.07
N TYR A 620 -9.57 11.12 -22.23
CA TYR A 620 -10.59 12.15 -22.28
C TYR A 620 -10.53 12.97 -23.59
N GLN A 621 -9.33 13.36 -24.04
CA GLN A 621 -9.17 14.06 -25.32
C GLN A 621 -9.64 13.21 -26.51
N ILE A 622 -9.33 11.91 -26.51
CA ILE A 622 -9.83 10.96 -27.52
C ILE A 622 -11.36 10.85 -27.45
N PHE A 623 -11.92 10.74 -26.25
CA PHE A 623 -13.37 10.69 -26.04
C PHE A 623 -14.06 11.94 -26.61
N VAL A 624 -13.59 13.14 -26.25
CA VAL A 624 -14.12 14.41 -26.75
C VAL A 624 -13.96 14.52 -28.27
N SER A 625 -12.81 14.13 -28.82
CA SER A 625 -12.58 14.17 -30.27
C SER A 625 -13.52 13.24 -31.04
N ASN A 626 -13.68 12.00 -30.57
CA ASN A 626 -14.58 11.03 -31.19
C ASN A 626 -16.03 11.49 -31.14
N LEU A 627 -16.44 12.06 -30.01
CA LEU A 627 -17.79 12.54 -29.80
C LEU A 627 -18.09 13.81 -30.61
N LYS A 628 -17.11 14.70 -30.82
CA LYS A 628 -17.22 15.82 -31.76
C LYS A 628 -17.39 15.35 -33.21
N LYS A 629 -16.56 14.39 -33.66
CA LYS A 629 -16.69 13.77 -34.99
C LYS A 629 -18.06 13.12 -35.18
N TYR A 630 -18.58 12.46 -34.14
CA TYR A 630 -19.90 11.88 -34.15
C TYR A 630 -20.98 12.96 -34.37
N TYR A 631 -20.91 14.09 -33.67
CA TYR A 631 -21.88 15.18 -33.82
C TYR A 631 -21.83 15.89 -35.17
N GLU A 632 -20.64 16.04 -35.73
CA GLU A 632 -20.44 16.56 -37.08
C GLU A 632 -21.09 15.65 -38.12
N HIS A 633 -20.94 14.32 -37.96
CA HIS A 633 -21.55 13.34 -38.85
C HIS A 633 -23.10 13.41 -38.84
N TYR A 634 -23.71 13.53 -37.66
CA TYR A 634 -25.16 13.61 -37.50
C TYR A 634 -25.74 15.02 -37.63
N LYS A 635 -24.91 16.05 -37.91
CA LYS A 635 -25.32 17.46 -38.06
C LYS A 635 -26.20 17.97 -36.90
N ILE A 636 -25.79 17.70 -35.66
CA ILE A 636 -26.51 18.17 -34.47
C ILE A 636 -26.55 19.70 -34.42
N HIS A 637 -27.64 20.26 -33.86
CA HIS A 637 -27.83 21.70 -33.73
C HIS A 637 -26.66 22.41 -33.01
N LEU A 638 -26.21 23.54 -33.57
CA LEU A 638 -25.04 24.29 -33.10
C LEU A 638 -25.13 24.73 -31.64
N ASP A 639 -26.32 25.11 -31.17
CA ASP A 639 -26.47 25.56 -29.77
C ASP A 639 -26.34 24.42 -28.75
N LEU A 640 -26.72 23.20 -29.12
CA LEU A 640 -26.48 22.03 -28.28
C LEU A 640 -24.98 21.72 -28.22
N LEU A 641 -24.29 21.83 -29.35
CA LEU A 641 -22.84 21.64 -29.43
C LEU A 641 -22.09 22.68 -28.57
N LYS A 642 -22.50 23.95 -28.63
CA LYS A 642 -21.96 25.01 -27.76
C LYS A 642 -22.19 24.74 -26.28
N ARG A 643 -23.37 24.23 -25.89
CA ARG A 643 -23.67 23.85 -24.49
C ARG A 643 -22.76 22.72 -24.01
N LEU A 644 -22.57 21.72 -24.86
CA LEU A 644 -21.80 20.53 -24.54
C LEU A 644 -20.28 20.81 -24.54
N ASP A 645 -19.79 21.70 -25.40
CA ASP A 645 -18.42 22.20 -25.33
C ASP A 645 -18.14 22.95 -24.02
N ARG A 646 -19.07 23.78 -23.54
CA ARG A 646 -18.94 24.42 -22.22
C ARG A 646 -18.85 23.39 -21.10
N TYR A 647 -19.63 22.32 -21.18
CA TYR A 647 -19.58 21.21 -20.24
C TYR A 647 -18.19 20.56 -20.22
N PHE A 648 -17.66 20.18 -21.39
CA PHE A 648 -16.32 19.57 -21.44
C PHE A 648 -15.20 20.52 -21.01
N ILE A 649 -15.24 21.79 -21.40
CA ILE A 649 -14.24 22.77 -20.98
C ILE A 649 -14.25 22.94 -19.46
N CYS A 650 -15.42 22.94 -18.84
CA CYS A 650 -15.55 23.01 -17.38
C CYS A 650 -14.94 21.78 -16.69
N HIS A 651 -15.27 20.58 -17.15
CA HIS A 651 -14.71 19.35 -16.60
C HIS A 651 -13.20 19.19 -16.83
N TRP A 652 -12.69 19.71 -17.95
CA TRP A 652 -11.26 19.81 -18.20
C TRP A 652 -10.57 20.78 -17.24
N LYS A 653 -11.17 21.95 -17.00
CA LYS A 653 -10.63 23.01 -16.12
C LYS A 653 -10.46 22.53 -14.67
N TYR A 654 -11.44 21.82 -14.11
CA TYR A 654 -11.40 21.42 -12.69
C TYR A 654 -10.75 20.05 -12.46
N TYR A 655 -10.95 19.07 -13.35
CA TYR A 655 -10.54 17.68 -13.10
C TYR A 655 -9.83 17.01 -14.28
N GLN A 656 -9.39 17.76 -15.29
CA GLN A 656 -8.77 17.23 -16.51
C GLN A 656 -9.62 16.11 -17.17
N GLY A 657 -10.94 16.18 -17.01
CA GLY A 657 -11.92 15.22 -17.55
C GLY A 657 -12.01 13.87 -16.84
N ALA A 658 -11.36 13.69 -15.68
CA ALA A 658 -11.38 12.44 -14.93
C ALA A 658 -12.77 12.12 -14.35
N ASP A 659 -13.55 13.13 -14.02
CA ASP A 659 -14.94 13.01 -13.56
C ASP A 659 -15.91 12.51 -14.64
N VAL A 660 -15.78 12.94 -15.88
CA VAL A 660 -16.63 12.44 -16.98
C VAL A 660 -16.31 10.97 -17.27
N MET A 661 -15.03 10.59 -17.22
CA MET A 661 -14.61 9.21 -17.47
C MET A 661 -14.90 8.28 -16.27
N PHE A 662 -14.89 8.82 -15.05
CA PHE A 662 -15.11 8.09 -13.79
C PHE A 662 -16.11 8.85 -12.91
N SER A 663 -17.38 8.86 -13.34
CA SER A 663 -18.49 9.64 -12.74
C SER A 663 -18.68 9.42 -11.24
N ASN A 664 -18.44 8.19 -10.76
CA ASN A 664 -18.60 7.82 -9.35
C ASN A 664 -17.27 7.35 -8.73
N SER A 665 -16.32 8.27 -8.59
CA SER A 665 -15.01 7.95 -7.98
C SER A 665 -15.12 7.41 -6.55
N LEU A 666 -16.20 7.73 -5.82
CA LEU A 666 -16.40 7.36 -4.41
C LEU A 666 -17.32 6.16 -4.15
N GLU A 667 -18.06 5.67 -5.14
CA GLU A 667 -18.99 4.54 -4.97
C GLU A 667 -18.28 3.28 -4.46
N HIS A 668 -17.04 3.11 -4.91
CA HIS A 668 -16.22 1.99 -4.50
C HIS A 668 -15.41 2.27 -3.24
N GLU A 669 -15.33 3.51 -2.78
CA GLU A 669 -14.56 3.86 -1.61
C GLU A 669 -15.26 3.38 -0.31
N PRO A 670 -14.50 3.22 0.78
CA PRO A 670 -15.06 2.92 2.10
C PRO A 670 -16.02 4.02 2.56
N THR A 671 -17.01 3.62 3.35
CA THR A 671 -18.04 4.52 3.87
C THR A 671 -17.47 5.66 4.71
N GLU A 672 -16.38 5.45 5.46
CA GLU A 672 -15.74 6.51 6.24
C GLU A 672 -15.08 7.59 5.37
N VAL A 673 -14.39 7.17 4.31
CA VAL A 673 -13.81 8.10 3.34
C VAL A 673 -14.92 8.90 2.66
N TYR A 674 -15.99 8.23 2.24
CA TYR A 674 -17.17 8.88 1.69
C TYR A 674 -17.77 9.90 2.68
N TRP A 675 -17.93 9.53 3.95
CA TRP A 675 -18.49 10.41 4.98
C TRP A 675 -17.66 11.68 5.16
N LYS A 676 -16.34 11.54 5.22
CA LYS A 676 -15.41 12.67 5.39
C LYS A 676 -15.26 13.53 4.14
N ALA A 677 -15.32 12.93 2.95
CA ALA A 677 -15.15 13.65 1.69
C ALA A 677 -16.44 14.37 1.23
N GLN A 678 -17.61 13.75 1.43
CA GLN A 678 -18.88 14.22 0.89
C GLN A 678 -20.02 14.22 1.92
N GLY A 679 -20.16 13.15 2.71
CA GLY A 679 -21.33 12.95 3.57
C GLY A 679 -21.55 14.05 4.62
N GLU A 680 -20.49 14.55 5.27
CA GLU A 680 -20.57 15.66 6.23
C GLU A 680 -21.04 16.97 5.58
N VAL A 681 -20.62 17.22 4.34
CA VAL A 681 -21.01 18.42 3.58
C VAL A 681 -22.46 18.30 3.10
N ALA A 682 -22.85 17.11 2.63
CA ALA A 682 -24.24 16.87 2.26
C ALA A 682 -25.17 16.99 3.48
N GLN A 683 -24.79 16.44 4.62
CA GLN A 683 -25.57 16.50 5.85
C GLN A 683 -25.77 17.95 6.32
N THR A 684 -24.74 18.79 6.24
CA THR A 684 -24.82 20.20 6.63
C THR A 684 -25.70 20.99 5.65
N VAL A 685 -25.48 20.86 4.34
CA VAL A 685 -26.28 21.56 3.31
C VAL A 685 -27.75 21.14 3.35
N ILE A 686 -28.05 19.85 3.52
CA ILE A 686 -29.44 19.37 3.61
C ILE A 686 -30.07 19.84 4.92
N GLY A 687 -29.37 19.73 6.06
CA GLY A 687 -29.90 20.12 7.37
C GLY A 687 -30.15 21.62 7.54
N GLU A 688 -29.34 22.47 6.90
CA GLU A 688 -29.52 23.94 6.91
C GLU A 688 -30.62 24.39 5.96
N SER A 689 -31.06 23.54 5.03
CA SER A 689 -32.09 23.91 4.08
C SER A 689 -33.45 24.08 4.77
N GLY A 690 -34.19 25.14 4.40
CA GLY A 690 -35.43 25.54 5.06
C GLY A 690 -36.47 24.41 5.20
N ALA A 691 -36.52 23.49 4.23
CA ALA A 691 -37.45 22.36 4.22
C ALA A 691 -37.14 21.28 5.26
N PHE A 692 -35.90 21.18 5.75
CA PHE A 692 -35.44 20.09 6.64
C PHE A 692 -35.00 20.57 8.03
N THR A 693 -35.23 21.84 8.37
CA THR A 693 -34.86 22.46 9.66
C THR A 693 -35.34 21.70 10.90
N HIS A 694 -36.47 20.99 10.80
CA HIS A 694 -37.07 20.19 11.88
C HIS A 694 -37.12 18.69 11.58
N ALA A 695 -36.42 18.23 10.54
CA ALA A 695 -36.42 16.81 10.18
C ALA A 695 -35.57 15.98 11.16
N ASP A 696 -35.91 14.70 11.30
CA ASP A 696 -35.10 13.75 12.09
C ASP A 696 -33.66 13.70 11.53
N PRO A 697 -32.62 13.91 12.36
CA PRO A 697 -31.22 13.77 11.94
C PRO A 697 -30.90 12.43 11.27
N ALA A 698 -31.62 11.35 11.60
CA ALA A 698 -31.46 10.05 10.92
C ALA A 698 -31.88 10.12 9.44
N LEU A 699 -32.99 10.77 9.13
CA LEU A 699 -33.46 10.97 7.76
C LEU A 699 -32.47 11.81 6.95
N ILE A 700 -31.98 12.92 7.52
CA ILE A 700 -30.97 13.78 6.88
C ILE A 700 -29.71 12.98 6.57
N ARG A 701 -29.31 12.09 7.50
CA ARG A 701 -28.15 11.23 7.33
C ARG A 701 -28.33 10.25 6.17
N GLU A 702 -29.50 9.65 6.04
CA GLU A 702 -29.82 8.74 4.92
C GLU A 702 -29.84 9.49 3.58
N LEU A 703 -30.45 10.67 3.52
CA LEU A 703 -30.43 11.51 2.32
C LEU A 703 -29.00 11.92 1.95
N ALA A 704 -28.15 12.21 2.93
CA ALA A 704 -26.74 12.52 2.71
C ALA A 704 -25.94 11.33 2.18
N CYS A 705 -26.35 10.07 2.41
CA CYS A 705 -25.72 8.88 1.82
C CYS A 705 -25.96 8.77 0.32
N GLU A 706 -27.17 9.15 -0.14
CA GLU A 706 -27.60 9.01 -1.53
C GLU A 706 -27.25 10.25 -2.37
N ALA A 707 -26.88 11.34 -1.71
CA ALA A 707 -26.48 12.59 -2.34
C ALA A 707 -25.24 12.42 -3.23
N LYS A 708 -25.33 12.96 -4.46
CA LYS A 708 -24.23 13.04 -5.42
C LYS A 708 -23.87 14.48 -5.71
N PHE A 709 -22.58 14.73 -5.86
CA PHE A 709 -22.06 16.06 -6.19
C PHE A 709 -21.77 16.15 -7.69
N LEU A 710 -22.28 17.21 -8.32
CA LEU A 710 -22.12 17.48 -9.75
C LEU A 710 -21.57 18.89 -9.96
N VAL A 711 -20.60 19.01 -10.85
CA VAL A 711 -20.08 20.31 -11.30
C VAL A 711 -20.74 20.66 -12.63
N LEU A 712 -21.29 21.85 -12.73
CA LEU A 712 -22.02 22.33 -13.89
C LEU A 712 -21.40 23.64 -14.40
N PRO A 713 -21.25 23.81 -15.72
CA PRO A 713 -20.73 25.04 -16.29
C PRO A 713 -21.77 26.16 -16.21
N LYS A 714 -21.32 27.40 -16.37
CA LYS A 714 -22.19 28.57 -16.58
C LYS A 714 -23.19 28.37 -17.74
N LEU A 715 -24.40 28.92 -17.58
CA LEU A 715 -25.53 28.86 -18.53
C LEU A 715 -26.06 27.43 -18.80
N THR A 716 -26.09 26.60 -17.77
CA THR A 716 -26.72 25.28 -17.80
C THR A 716 -28.07 25.36 -17.13
N ASN A 717 -29.11 24.89 -17.83
CA ASN A 717 -30.45 24.82 -17.28
C ASN A 717 -30.54 23.58 -16.38
N LEU A 718 -30.84 23.79 -15.11
CA LEU A 718 -31.06 22.76 -14.10
C LEU A 718 -32.50 22.26 -14.16
N VAL A 719 -33.43 23.21 -14.17
CA VAL A 719 -34.87 23.00 -14.18
C VAL A 719 -35.47 23.98 -15.18
N MET A 720 -36.34 23.49 -16.04
CA MET A 720 -37.06 24.31 -17.01
C MET A 720 -38.48 24.56 -16.54
N PHE A 721 -39.02 25.74 -16.88
CA PHE A 721 -40.44 26.05 -16.72
C PHE A 721 -41.32 24.98 -17.37
N GLY A 722 -42.40 24.60 -16.66
CA GLY A 722 -43.40 23.65 -17.18
C GLY A 722 -43.00 22.17 -17.12
N ILE A 723 -41.76 21.84 -16.72
CA ILE A 723 -41.31 20.46 -16.58
C ILE A 723 -41.44 20.02 -15.12
N PRO A 724 -42.00 18.84 -14.82
CA PRO A 724 -42.02 18.29 -13.47
C PRO A 724 -40.61 17.88 -13.03
N CYS A 725 -40.22 18.28 -11.82
CA CYS A 725 -38.93 17.92 -11.25
C CYS A 725 -39.11 16.76 -10.27
N LYS A 726 -38.41 15.65 -10.53
CA LYS A 726 -38.36 14.52 -9.58
C LYS A 726 -37.18 14.60 -8.63
N ASN A 727 -36.14 15.33 -9.01
CA ASN A 727 -34.86 15.34 -8.29
C ASN A 727 -34.75 16.58 -7.42
N VAL A 728 -34.32 16.38 -6.17
CA VAL A 728 -33.94 17.48 -5.29
C VAL A 728 -32.53 17.96 -5.64
N THR A 729 -32.34 19.27 -5.73
CA THR A 729 -31.02 19.87 -5.95
C THR A 729 -30.76 21.00 -4.95
N TRP A 730 -29.59 20.96 -4.32
CA TRP A 730 -29.07 21.97 -3.40
C TRP A 730 -27.81 22.60 -4.00
N ILE A 731 -27.65 23.91 -3.80
CA ILE A 731 -26.47 24.64 -4.24
C ILE A 731 -25.39 24.52 -3.18
N VAL A 732 -24.21 23.98 -3.54
CA VAL A 732 -23.07 23.87 -2.63
C VAL A 732 -22.12 25.04 -2.84
N GLN A 733 -21.78 25.35 -4.10
CA GLN A 733 -20.93 26.47 -4.48
C GLN A 733 -21.43 27.12 -5.77
N GLY A 734 -21.28 28.44 -5.86
CA GLY A 734 -21.71 29.24 -7.02
C GLY A 734 -23.12 29.83 -6.87
N TYR A 735 -23.61 30.42 -7.95
CA TYR A 735 -24.91 31.10 -7.99
C TYR A 735 -25.78 30.58 -9.13
N VAL A 736 -27.06 30.34 -8.84
CA VAL A 736 -28.08 29.94 -9.81
C VAL A 736 -29.05 31.10 -10.00
N LYS A 737 -29.31 31.46 -11.27
CA LYS A 737 -30.36 32.42 -11.62
C LYS A 737 -31.68 31.67 -11.82
N SER A 738 -32.76 32.23 -11.30
CA SER A 738 -34.13 31.78 -11.51
C SER A 738 -34.88 32.85 -12.30
N GLU A 739 -35.53 32.42 -13.37
CA GLU A 739 -36.28 33.28 -14.28
C GLU A 739 -37.74 32.82 -14.27
N HIS A 740 -38.66 33.70 -13.88
CA HIS A 740 -40.11 33.46 -13.93
C HIS A 740 -40.83 34.71 -14.42
N TYR A 741 -42.01 34.52 -14.98
CA TYR A 741 -42.86 35.63 -15.43
C TYR A 741 -43.87 35.95 -14.32
N ASP A 742 -44.02 37.24 -14.03
CA ASP A 742 -45.05 37.73 -13.12
C ASP A 742 -46.44 37.70 -13.80
N GLU A 743 -47.52 37.90 -13.03
CA GLU A 743 -48.90 37.92 -13.55
C GLU A 743 -49.13 39.01 -14.62
N THR A 744 -48.28 40.05 -14.62
CA THR A 744 -48.24 41.16 -15.59
C THR A 744 -47.41 40.85 -16.85
N GLY A 745 -46.72 39.69 -16.89
CA GLY A 745 -45.87 39.26 -18.00
C GLY A 745 -44.42 39.76 -17.94
N GLU A 746 -44.01 40.47 -16.87
CA GLU A 746 -42.61 40.90 -16.69
C GLU A 746 -41.72 39.75 -16.20
N LEU A 747 -40.48 39.69 -16.72
CA LEU A 747 -39.51 38.65 -16.34
C LEU A 747 -38.78 39.03 -15.05
N LEU A 748 -39.07 38.32 -13.96
CA LEU A 748 -38.40 38.45 -12.68
C LEU A 748 -37.19 37.51 -12.59
N ILE A 749 -36.02 38.08 -12.30
CA ILE A 749 -34.76 37.35 -12.15
C ILE A 749 -34.35 37.37 -10.68
N THR A 750 -34.24 36.20 -10.06
CA THR A 750 -33.73 36.04 -8.69
C THR A 750 -32.48 35.17 -8.65
N TYR A 751 -31.56 35.46 -7.74
CA TYR A 751 -30.30 34.73 -7.60
C TYR A 751 -30.30 33.92 -6.30
N TYR A 752 -30.01 32.63 -6.42
CA TYR A 752 -29.86 31.71 -5.30
C TYR A 752 -28.38 31.41 -5.06
N GLY A 753 -27.93 31.62 -3.83
CA GLY A 753 -26.58 31.28 -3.36
C GLY A 753 -26.48 29.88 -2.71
N PRO A 754 -25.33 29.56 -2.11
CA PRO A 754 -25.08 28.27 -1.47
C PRO A 754 -26.00 28.02 -0.27
N GLY A 755 -26.36 26.74 -0.04
CA GLY A 755 -27.27 26.29 1.02
C GLY A 755 -28.75 26.24 0.60
N ASN A 756 -29.12 26.93 -0.48
CA ASN A 756 -30.51 26.95 -0.93
C ASN A 756 -30.91 25.69 -1.69
N MET A 757 -32.12 25.19 -1.39
CA MET A 757 -32.80 24.14 -2.14
C MET A 757 -33.55 24.75 -3.31
N LEU A 758 -33.41 24.15 -4.50
CA LEU A 758 -34.11 24.60 -5.71
C LEU A 758 -35.45 23.89 -5.88
N ALA A 759 -36.40 24.60 -6.49
CA ALA A 759 -37.68 24.04 -6.96
C ALA A 759 -38.46 23.24 -5.87
N ILE A 760 -38.51 23.76 -4.64
CA ILE A 760 -39.15 23.11 -3.48
C ILE A 760 -40.59 22.67 -3.80
N SER A 761 -41.38 23.55 -4.43
CA SER A 761 -42.79 23.28 -4.72
C SER A 761 -43.00 22.19 -5.76
N SER A 762 -42.13 22.09 -6.78
CA SER A 762 -42.26 21.05 -7.80
C SER A 762 -41.88 19.68 -7.26
N VAL A 763 -40.86 19.62 -6.41
CA VAL A 763 -40.35 18.35 -5.87
C VAL A 763 -41.29 17.75 -4.82
N PHE A 764 -41.74 18.53 -3.84
CA PHE A 764 -42.60 17.99 -2.77
C PHE A 764 -44.06 17.79 -3.19
N PHE A 765 -44.60 18.65 -4.05
CA PHE A 765 -46.00 18.56 -4.47
C PHE A 765 -46.20 17.89 -5.83
N GLY A 766 -45.13 17.46 -6.50
CA GLY A 766 -45.19 16.82 -7.82
C GLY A 766 -45.75 17.71 -8.93
N ARG A 767 -45.72 19.05 -8.74
CA ARG A 767 -46.22 20.03 -9.70
C ARG A 767 -45.12 20.45 -10.67
N VAL A 768 -45.51 21.07 -11.78
CA VAL A 768 -44.55 21.65 -12.75
C VAL A 768 -43.78 22.82 -12.13
N SER A 769 -42.53 23.02 -12.54
CA SER A 769 -41.76 24.18 -12.11
C SER A 769 -42.34 25.48 -12.70
N LEU A 770 -42.56 26.47 -11.84
CA LEU A 770 -43.00 27.83 -12.22
C LEU A 770 -41.84 28.75 -12.64
N SER A 771 -40.60 28.32 -12.39
CA SER A 771 -39.37 29.06 -12.70
C SER A 771 -38.40 28.21 -13.51
N THR A 772 -37.64 28.86 -14.39
CA THR A 772 -36.48 28.27 -15.06
C THR A 772 -35.23 28.59 -14.25
N TYR A 773 -34.56 27.55 -13.77
CA TYR A 773 -33.31 27.67 -13.01
C TYR A 773 -32.13 27.37 -13.92
N SER A 774 -31.19 28.30 -14.00
CA SER A 774 -29.95 28.11 -14.77
C SER A 774 -28.73 28.64 -14.03
N THR A 775 -27.58 28.03 -14.25
CA THR A 775 -26.34 28.39 -13.56
C THR A 775 -25.82 29.75 -14.05
N TYR A 776 -25.54 30.67 -13.13
CA TYR A 776 -24.96 31.97 -13.45
C TYR A 776 -23.42 31.93 -13.45
N THR A 777 -22.83 31.18 -12.52
CA THR A 777 -21.39 30.84 -12.46
C THR A 777 -21.16 29.36 -12.78
N ASP A 778 -19.91 28.91 -12.82
CA ASP A 778 -19.64 27.49 -12.63
C ASP A 778 -20.14 27.11 -11.22
N CYS A 779 -21.00 26.10 -11.12
CA CYS A 779 -21.64 25.74 -9.86
C CYS A 779 -21.37 24.28 -9.51
N GLU A 780 -21.23 24.02 -8.22
CA GLU A 780 -21.27 22.67 -7.65
C GLU A 780 -22.62 22.48 -6.96
N VAL A 781 -23.37 21.47 -7.38
CA VAL A 781 -24.69 21.13 -6.85
C VAL A 781 -24.66 19.75 -6.22
N CYS A 782 -25.44 19.58 -5.17
CA CYS A 782 -25.65 18.33 -4.44
C CYS A 782 -27.09 17.87 -4.70
N GLY A 783 -27.31 16.61 -5.05
CA GLY A 783 -28.65 16.08 -5.29
C GLY A 783 -28.65 14.62 -5.74
N GLU A 784 -29.84 14.03 -5.87
CA GLU A 784 -29.97 12.73 -6.51
C GLU A 784 -29.70 12.85 -8.02
N SER A 785 -28.94 11.91 -8.57
CA SER A 785 -28.53 11.96 -9.97
C SER A 785 -29.75 12.02 -10.92
N PRO A 786 -29.76 12.92 -11.92
CA PRO A 786 -30.79 12.95 -12.97
C PRO A 786 -30.78 11.74 -13.90
N THR A 787 -29.93 10.73 -13.65
CA THR A 787 -29.61 9.66 -14.60
C THR A 787 -30.37 8.35 -14.41
N GLU A 788 -31.29 8.25 -13.45
CA GLU A 788 -32.24 7.13 -13.37
C GLU A 788 -33.68 7.61 -13.61
N VAL A 789 -33.86 8.24 -14.76
CA VAL A 789 -35.18 8.35 -15.40
C VAL A 789 -35.01 7.76 -16.81
N SER A 790 -34.92 6.43 -16.85
CA SER A 790 -35.42 5.64 -17.99
C SER A 790 -36.69 4.95 -17.54
#